data_AF-V5FER5-F1
#
_entry.id   AF-V5FER5-F1
#
_cell.length_a   1.000
_cell.length_b   1.000
_cell.length_c   1.000
_cell.angle_alpha   90.00
_cell.angle_beta   90.00
_cell.angle_gamma   90.00
#
_symmetry.space_group_name_H-M   'P 1'
#
loop_
_entity.id
_entity.type
_entity.pdbx_description
1 polymer ?
#
loop_
_entity_poly.entity_id
_entity_poly.type
_entity_poly.pdbx_seq_one_letter_code
_entity_poly.pdbx_strand_id
1 'polypeptide(L)'
;MGFGKLSGIIEPPTAEEAKLLEEYSRAVIEHAKDIQNPNSDSITREISPFDQHKVLILPTKNERFNEEPLLCSNLHMCEFTPRHKQECTIEEPDDVELLLGVNDQSIPMLPFLDSIQSKCLEAGLTQCQSRRCLGVRSKLDAVMPSCETWNSVRDWILVAASCQVSADAVGYRWKDSFTAFSFQQLLKATVASDNRSDPYTAFQVQELIYFWLKEISTQISSPAVNRYDYRNHIDWFFWNRDSIIHRHVTLPAVKQATMTATNLDICPNRLWNLARNADRGQNDLPALISIVESAKAPSCFAHPGHGSCSTEFCQFSDENSTLKEQLHKCFSRSCRAIMFPLEEVNEAVMEDRPTAWPTRIRNGDNSFTVSPAPESYIAISHVWSDGTGVGLRLPGQVNSCLFSYFSEISHTLGCEGIWWDTICVPTERRARRKALSDMHLNYWNAEHTVIHDEYLINFPWADDGSPAIALVLSPWFTRGWTALELSMSSSVKVIYRDQHDPRKQVLKDLDTDVLPRGFSSLGHSIASALIQRLRGFQPSLFDLLKVLSTRTTSWTRDRLCIAGLFARTQDFSYDDPPSEMTRKIVQTYSAVPRRLLLHGHVTLSDWGGLSWCPYNLLDSELAMTRDRDEQELMEVDRNGAALGNWSYRQLSFEDQVRLLPYSFHISVDYRIREALLKWQHCVILRSNVRQNYDSIIAILVMVTGTTKIPSKEDPAYASYHIDCHYVGCVLDKIRMPNESISDSLPFRIGCEADKPSQPADEVLRQFYDIIRT
;
A
#
# COMPACT_ATOMS: atom_id res chain seq x y z
N MET A 1 -13.98 -10.23 13.91
CA MET A 1 -15.36 -9.67 13.93
C MET A 1 -15.63 -9.04 12.57
N GLY A 2 -16.36 -9.73 11.70
CA GLY A 2 -16.61 -9.31 10.31
C GLY A 2 -18.10 -9.23 10.02
N PHE A 3 -18.76 -8.19 10.54
CA PHE A 3 -20.04 -7.75 10.01
C PHE A 3 -19.77 -6.57 9.07
N GLY A 4 -20.33 -6.62 7.85
CA GLY A 4 -19.93 -5.80 6.70
C GLY A 4 -19.95 -4.29 6.96
N LYS A 5 -18.92 -3.60 6.45
CA LYS A 5 -18.81 -2.13 6.45
C LYS A 5 -20.04 -1.42 5.83
N LEU A 6 -20.83 -2.12 5.01
CA LEU A 6 -22.06 -1.62 4.40
C LEU A 6 -23.26 -1.49 5.37
N SER A 7 -23.20 -2.12 6.55
CA SER A 7 -24.33 -2.12 7.52
C SER A 7 -24.67 -0.75 8.11
N GLY A 8 -23.77 0.23 8.03
CA GLY A 8 -24.03 1.63 8.37
C GLY A 8 -24.31 2.55 7.17
N ILE A 9 -24.14 2.06 5.94
CA ILE A 9 -24.23 2.86 4.69
C ILE A 9 -25.62 2.76 4.07
N ILE A 10 -26.31 1.64 4.29
CA ILE A 10 -27.58 1.30 3.66
C ILE A 10 -28.63 1.07 4.73
N GLU A 11 -29.78 1.74 4.61
CA GLU A 11 -30.92 1.49 5.50
C GLU A 11 -31.39 0.03 5.38
N PRO A 12 -31.73 -0.63 6.51
CA PRO A 12 -32.31 -1.97 6.46
C PRO A 12 -33.63 -1.91 5.67
N PRO A 13 -33.99 -2.97 4.93
CA PRO A 13 -35.27 -3.02 4.25
C PRO A 13 -36.39 -2.84 5.27
N THR A 14 -37.39 -2.03 4.92
CA THR A 14 -38.63 -1.95 5.68
C THR A 14 -39.34 -3.31 5.70
N ALA A 15 -40.22 -3.54 6.67
CA ALA A 15 -40.94 -4.81 6.78
C ALA A 15 -41.76 -5.15 5.52
N GLU A 16 -42.25 -4.12 4.82
CA GLU A 16 -42.98 -4.22 3.57
C GLU A 16 -42.04 -4.58 2.40
N GLU A 17 -40.90 -3.90 2.27
CA GLU A 17 -39.87 -4.24 1.28
C GLU A 17 -39.32 -5.66 1.47
N ALA A 18 -39.09 -6.08 2.72
CA ALA A 18 -38.60 -7.42 3.02
C ALA A 18 -39.60 -8.50 2.55
N LYS A 19 -40.90 -8.28 2.76
CA LYS A 19 -41.96 -9.18 2.32
C LYS A 19 -42.06 -9.25 0.80
N LEU A 20 -42.01 -8.10 0.12
CA LEU A 20 -42.04 -8.02 -1.34
C LEU A 20 -40.79 -8.64 -2.00
N LEU A 21 -39.62 -8.48 -1.38
CA LEU A 21 -38.40 -9.14 -1.83
C LEU A 21 -38.51 -10.66 -1.71
N GLU A 22 -39.15 -11.17 -0.65
CA GLU A 22 -39.37 -12.60 -0.47
C GLU A 22 -40.37 -13.15 -1.50
N GLU A 23 -41.47 -12.44 -1.75
CA GLU A 23 -42.49 -12.78 -2.75
C GLU A 23 -41.90 -12.77 -4.18
N TYR A 24 -41.12 -11.74 -4.51
CA TYR A 24 -40.41 -11.64 -5.79
C TYR A 24 -39.35 -12.73 -5.94
N SER A 25 -38.55 -13.00 -4.90
CA SER A 25 -37.57 -14.10 -4.90
C SER A 25 -38.24 -15.42 -5.22
N ARG A 26 -39.39 -15.68 -4.59
CA ARG A 26 -40.20 -16.89 -4.82
C ARG A 26 -40.69 -16.95 -6.27
N ALA A 27 -41.24 -15.86 -6.80
CA ALA A 27 -41.71 -15.77 -8.18
C ALA A 27 -40.59 -15.92 -9.22
N VAL A 28 -39.40 -15.35 -8.98
CA VAL A 28 -38.25 -15.49 -9.86
C VAL A 28 -37.62 -16.87 -9.76
N ILE A 29 -37.55 -17.49 -8.59
CA ILE A 29 -37.13 -18.88 -8.44
C ILE A 29 -38.10 -19.81 -9.17
N GLU A 30 -39.41 -19.55 -9.12
CA GLU A 30 -40.41 -20.28 -9.89
C GLU A 30 -40.24 -20.07 -11.41
N HIS A 31 -40.00 -18.84 -11.86
CA HIS A 31 -39.79 -18.55 -13.28
C HIS A 31 -38.42 -19.00 -13.82
N ALA A 32 -37.38 -19.03 -12.98
CA ALA A 32 -36.06 -19.54 -13.33
C ALA A 32 -36.06 -21.07 -13.48
N LYS A 33 -36.97 -21.78 -12.79
CA LYS A 33 -37.23 -23.21 -13.06
C LYS A 33 -37.81 -23.44 -14.46
N ASP A 34 -38.58 -22.49 -15.00
CA ASP A 34 -39.11 -22.57 -16.37
C ASP A 34 -38.05 -22.24 -17.44
N ILE A 35 -37.00 -21.48 -17.10
CA ILE A 35 -35.94 -21.04 -18.03
C ILE A 35 -34.75 -22.04 -18.11
N GLN A 36 -34.73 -23.11 -17.30
CA GLN A 36 -33.76 -24.20 -17.41
C GLN A 36 -33.94 -25.12 -18.64
N ASN A 37 -34.52 -24.61 -19.73
CA ASN A 37 -34.50 -25.25 -21.04
C ASN A 37 -33.47 -24.53 -21.94
N PRO A 38 -32.30 -25.14 -22.23
CA PRO A 38 -31.25 -24.51 -23.00
C PRO A 38 -31.58 -24.59 -24.48
N ASN A 39 -32.35 -23.64 -24.98
CA ASN A 39 -32.44 -23.32 -26.40
C ASN A 39 -32.66 -21.81 -26.52
N SER A 40 -31.57 -21.05 -26.46
CA SER A 40 -31.56 -19.68 -26.96
C SER A 40 -30.40 -19.54 -27.92
N ASP A 41 -30.76 -19.39 -29.19
CA ASP A 41 -29.90 -19.13 -30.32
C ASP A 41 -28.82 -18.10 -29.99
N SER A 42 -27.59 -18.41 -30.41
CA SER A 42 -26.48 -17.47 -30.45
C SER A 42 -26.81 -16.36 -31.46
N ILE A 43 -27.49 -15.32 -31.00
CA ILE A 43 -27.63 -14.07 -31.75
C ILE A 43 -26.23 -13.46 -31.82
N THR A 44 -25.56 -13.65 -32.95
CA THR A 44 -24.43 -12.83 -33.38
C THR A 44 -24.92 -11.39 -33.53
N ARG A 45 -24.95 -10.63 -32.43
CA ARG A 45 -25.25 -9.19 -32.45
C ARG A 45 -24.10 -8.49 -33.16
N GLU A 46 -24.41 -7.78 -34.24
CA GLU A 46 -23.47 -6.86 -34.88
C GLU A 46 -22.93 -5.87 -33.84
N ILE A 47 -21.60 -5.83 -33.69
CA ILE A 47 -20.94 -4.96 -32.74
C ILE A 47 -20.96 -3.54 -33.32
N SER A 48 -21.67 -2.63 -32.66
CA SER A 48 -21.71 -1.22 -33.03
C SER A 48 -20.38 -0.54 -32.70
N PRO A 49 -19.83 0.31 -33.60
CA PRO A 49 -18.67 1.14 -33.27
C PRO A 49 -18.99 2.09 -32.10
N PHE A 50 -17.96 2.50 -31.37
CA PHE A 50 -18.07 3.44 -30.25
C PHE A 50 -18.76 4.74 -30.67
N ASP A 51 -19.74 5.13 -29.88
CA ASP A 51 -20.47 6.39 -29.99
C ASP A 51 -20.69 6.95 -28.58
N GLN A 52 -20.01 8.06 -28.27
CA GLN A 52 -20.10 8.74 -26.98
C GLN A 52 -21.52 9.22 -26.62
N HIS A 53 -22.40 9.35 -27.61
CA HIS A 53 -23.80 9.76 -27.44
C HIS A 53 -24.77 8.57 -27.36
N LYS A 54 -24.26 7.34 -27.44
CA LYS A 54 -25.08 6.13 -27.38
C LYS A 54 -25.78 6.03 -26.03
N VAL A 55 -27.10 5.86 -26.06
CA VAL A 55 -27.88 5.58 -24.86
C VAL A 55 -27.59 4.16 -24.38
N LEU A 56 -26.98 4.03 -23.21
CA LEU A 56 -26.61 2.74 -22.61
C LEU A 56 -27.64 2.21 -21.60
N ILE A 57 -28.55 3.07 -21.13
CA ILE A 57 -29.57 2.73 -20.13
C ILE A 57 -30.94 2.74 -20.81
N LEU A 58 -31.67 1.64 -20.69
CA LEU A 58 -33.03 1.52 -21.21
C LEU A 58 -34.03 2.27 -20.32
N PRO A 59 -35.07 2.88 -20.90
CA PRO A 59 -36.17 3.43 -20.12
C PRO A 59 -36.89 2.30 -19.37
N THR A 60 -37.45 2.62 -18.20
CA THR A 60 -38.18 1.66 -17.38
C THR A 60 -39.38 1.10 -18.17
N LYS A 61 -39.37 -0.21 -18.48
CA LYS A 61 -40.49 -0.89 -19.16
C LYS A 61 -41.64 -1.12 -18.17
N ASN A 62 -42.55 -0.17 -18.12
CA ASN A 62 -43.76 -0.18 -17.30
C ASN A 62 -44.90 -0.98 -17.93
N GLU A 63 -45.04 -2.28 -17.66
CA GLU A 63 -46.31 -2.98 -17.96
C GLU A 63 -46.78 -4.01 -16.90
N ARG A 64 -45.98 -4.45 -15.92
CA ARG A 64 -46.44 -5.49 -14.94
C ARG A 64 -46.29 -5.20 -13.44
N PHE A 65 -45.54 -4.19 -13.03
CA PHE A 65 -45.28 -3.90 -11.59
C PHE A 65 -45.50 -2.43 -11.22
N ASN A 66 -46.44 -1.77 -11.90
CA ASN A 66 -46.63 -0.32 -11.86
C ASN A 66 -47.27 0.24 -10.57
N GLU A 67 -47.42 -0.57 -9.52
CA GLU A 67 -48.09 -0.11 -8.29
C GLU A 67 -47.19 -0.08 -7.05
N GLU A 68 -45.94 -0.58 -7.11
CA GLU A 68 -45.06 -0.60 -5.93
C GLU A 68 -43.63 -0.12 -6.24
N PRO A 69 -43.30 1.17 -6.00
CA PRO A 69 -41.97 1.77 -6.24
C PRO A 69 -40.85 1.27 -5.30
N LEU A 70 -41.02 0.08 -4.73
CA LEU A 70 -40.19 -0.47 -3.66
C LEU A 70 -39.03 -1.35 -4.18
N LEU A 71 -39.20 -2.02 -5.33
CA LEU A 71 -38.24 -3.02 -5.83
C LEU A 71 -37.27 -2.50 -6.91
N CYS A 72 -36.07 -3.10 -6.96
CA CYS A 72 -35.02 -2.75 -7.93
C CYS A 72 -35.40 -3.19 -9.36
N SER A 73 -35.36 -2.28 -10.33
CA SER A 73 -35.71 -2.58 -11.74
C SER A 73 -34.72 -3.51 -12.45
N ASN A 74 -33.54 -3.74 -11.88
CA ASN A 74 -32.47 -4.54 -12.46
C ASN A 74 -32.27 -5.89 -11.75
N LEU A 75 -33.33 -6.46 -11.17
CA LEU A 75 -33.27 -7.76 -10.49
C LEU A 75 -32.89 -8.93 -11.42
N HIS A 76 -33.07 -8.79 -12.74
CA HIS A 76 -32.58 -9.75 -13.74
C HIS A 76 -31.05 -9.85 -13.80
N MET A 77 -30.35 -8.90 -13.19
CA MET A 77 -28.90 -8.88 -13.02
C MET A 77 -28.43 -9.60 -11.76
N CYS A 78 -29.36 -10.08 -10.92
CA CYS A 78 -29.04 -10.86 -9.73
C CYS A 78 -29.07 -12.38 -10.05
N GLU A 79 -28.15 -13.13 -9.47
CA GLU A 79 -28.12 -14.58 -9.49
C GLU A 79 -29.00 -15.12 -8.35
N PHE A 80 -29.93 -16.01 -8.71
CA PHE A 80 -30.83 -16.70 -7.77
C PHE A 80 -30.33 -18.12 -7.52
N THR A 81 -29.11 -18.27 -7.01
CA THR A 81 -28.59 -19.57 -6.55
C THR A 81 -28.85 -19.70 -5.03
N PRO A 82 -29.63 -20.70 -4.57
CA PRO A 82 -29.88 -20.90 -3.14
C PRO A 82 -28.58 -21.18 -2.38
N ARG A 83 -28.37 -20.52 -1.23
CA ARG A 83 -27.18 -20.61 -0.35
C ARG A 83 -26.79 -22.03 0.13
N HIS A 84 -27.54 -23.08 -0.19
CA HIS A 84 -27.34 -24.45 0.33
C HIS A 84 -26.80 -25.49 -0.65
N LYS A 85 -26.34 -25.12 -1.85
CA LYS A 85 -25.66 -26.08 -2.74
C LYS A 85 -24.45 -25.44 -3.44
N GLN A 86 -23.34 -25.31 -2.72
CA GLN A 86 -21.98 -25.40 -3.28
C GLN A 86 -20.92 -25.38 -2.16
N GLU A 87 -20.99 -26.35 -1.25
CA GLU A 87 -19.77 -26.98 -0.73
C GLU A 87 -19.26 -27.95 -1.81
N CYS A 88 -18.79 -27.42 -2.94
CA CYS A 88 -17.87 -28.15 -3.79
C CYS A 88 -16.47 -27.71 -3.37
N THR A 89 -15.79 -28.61 -2.67
CA THR A 89 -14.33 -28.69 -2.59
C THR A 89 -13.78 -28.73 -4.01
N ILE A 90 -13.25 -27.62 -4.48
CA ILE A 90 -12.35 -27.59 -5.64
C ILE A 90 -10.95 -27.61 -5.03
N GLU A 91 -10.25 -28.72 -5.24
CA GLU A 91 -8.84 -28.89 -4.89
C GLU A 91 -8.00 -28.02 -5.82
N GLU A 92 -7.35 -26.97 -5.31
CA GLU A 92 -6.13 -26.33 -5.85
C GLU A 92 -6.11 -25.89 -7.36
N PRO A 93 -5.12 -25.08 -7.81
CA PRO A 93 -5.36 -23.88 -8.62
C PRO A 93 -5.41 -24.06 -10.15
N ASP A 94 -5.83 -25.21 -10.68
CA ASP A 94 -5.95 -25.42 -12.14
C ASP A 94 -7.35 -25.07 -12.70
N ASP A 95 -8.38 -24.98 -11.84
CA ASP A 95 -9.77 -24.78 -12.28
C ASP A 95 -10.20 -23.31 -12.48
N VAL A 96 -9.31 -22.35 -12.22
CA VAL A 96 -9.60 -20.92 -12.43
C VAL A 96 -9.72 -20.59 -13.92
N GLU A 97 -9.00 -21.29 -14.81
CA GLU A 97 -9.16 -21.11 -16.27
C GLU A 97 -10.53 -21.58 -16.77
N LEU A 98 -11.13 -22.60 -16.12
CA LEU A 98 -12.40 -23.19 -16.56
C LEU A 98 -13.61 -22.33 -16.17
N LEU A 99 -13.53 -21.60 -15.05
CA LEU A 99 -14.56 -20.63 -14.63
C LEU A 99 -14.46 -19.28 -15.34
N LEU A 100 -13.31 -18.96 -15.96
CA LEU A 100 -13.05 -17.66 -16.57
C LEU A 100 -13.43 -17.54 -18.05
N GLY A 101 -13.92 -18.60 -18.71
CA GLY A 101 -14.38 -18.51 -20.11
C GLY A 101 -13.33 -17.96 -21.09
N VAL A 102 -12.03 -18.09 -20.79
CA VAL A 102 -10.93 -17.53 -21.61
C VAL A 102 -10.55 -18.46 -22.77
N ASN A 103 -11.18 -19.63 -22.88
CA ASN A 103 -10.98 -20.51 -24.04
C ASN A 103 -11.76 -20.10 -25.30
N ASP A 104 -12.39 -18.92 -25.32
CA ASP A 104 -12.96 -18.42 -26.56
C ASP A 104 -11.89 -17.64 -27.34
N GLN A 105 -11.08 -18.36 -28.12
CA GLN A 105 -10.16 -17.83 -29.13
C GLN A 105 -10.88 -17.06 -30.27
N SER A 106 -12.14 -16.65 -30.07
CA SER A 106 -13.00 -16.04 -31.09
C SER A 106 -13.49 -14.62 -30.75
N ILE A 107 -13.04 -13.98 -29.66
CA ILE A 107 -13.38 -12.57 -29.40
C ILE A 107 -12.64 -11.68 -30.41
N PRO A 108 -13.33 -10.97 -31.31
CA PRO A 108 -12.68 -10.02 -32.22
C PRO A 108 -11.94 -8.97 -31.39
N MET A 109 -10.67 -8.67 -31.70
CA MET A 109 -9.94 -7.59 -31.04
C MET A 109 -10.53 -6.23 -31.44
N LEU A 110 -11.59 -5.85 -30.77
CA LEU A 110 -12.21 -4.55 -30.86
C LEU A 110 -11.36 -3.51 -30.09
N PRO A 111 -11.40 -2.24 -30.51
CA PRO A 111 -10.98 -1.13 -29.68
C PRO A 111 -11.61 -1.18 -28.28
N PHE A 112 -10.89 -0.67 -27.29
CA PHE A 112 -11.28 -0.69 -25.89
C PHE A 112 -12.68 -0.11 -25.66
N LEU A 113 -12.95 1.09 -26.18
CA LEU A 113 -14.23 1.77 -25.98
C LEU A 113 -15.40 1.02 -26.65
N ASP A 114 -15.16 0.37 -27.79
CA ASP A 114 -16.16 -0.46 -28.48
C ASP A 114 -16.57 -1.66 -27.63
N SER A 115 -15.61 -2.32 -26.99
CA SER A 115 -15.87 -3.47 -26.11
C SER A 115 -16.67 -3.09 -24.87
N ILE A 116 -16.34 -1.95 -24.25
CA ILE A 116 -17.07 -1.43 -23.10
C ILE A 116 -18.52 -1.10 -23.51
N GLN A 117 -18.71 -0.41 -24.64
CA GLN A 117 -20.04 -0.09 -25.15
C GLN A 117 -20.86 -1.34 -25.42
N SER A 118 -20.29 -2.32 -26.12
CA SER A 118 -20.96 -3.59 -26.45
C SER A 118 -21.44 -4.30 -25.19
N LYS A 119 -20.57 -4.39 -24.17
CA LYS A 119 -20.90 -5.02 -22.90
C LYS A 119 -21.98 -4.27 -22.11
N CYS A 120 -21.95 -2.94 -22.10
CA CYS A 120 -23.01 -2.14 -21.48
C CYS A 120 -24.37 -2.36 -22.16
N LEU A 121 -24.38 -2.49 -23.50
CA LEU A 121 -25.60 -2.76 -24.28
C LEU A 121 -26.11 -4.20 -24.06
N GLU A 122 -25.20 -5.17 -23.92
CA GLU A 122 -25.54 -6.56 -23.61
C GLU A 122 -26.30 -6.71 -22.30
N ALA A 123 -25.92 -5.93 -21.29
CA ALA A 123 -26.51 -5.96 -19.95
C ALA A 123 -28.02 -5.63 -19.93
N GLY A 124 -28.49 -4.84 -20.89
CA GLY A 124 -29.89 -4.37 -20.91
C GLY A 124 -30.29 -3.63 -19.63
N LEU A 125 -29.37 -2.85 -19.05
CA LEU A 125 -29.59 -2.13 -17.80
C LEU A 125 -30.73 -1.11 -17.96
N THR A 126 -31.67 -1.10 -17.01
CA THR A 126 -32.82 -0.18 -17.00
C THR A 126 -32.65 0.91 -15.95
N GLN A 127 -33.24 2.07 -16.18
CA GLN A 127 -33.31 3.12 -15.17
C GLN A 127 -34.08 2.61 -13.93
N CYS A 128 -33.41 2.62 -12.78
CA CYS A 128 -33.98 2.14 -11.52
C CYS A 128 -34.58 3.29 -10.70
N GLN A 129 -35.80 3.09 -10.20
CA GLN A 129 -36.54 4.06 -9.38
C GLN A 129 -36.73 3.63 -7.92
N SER A 130 -36.13 2.49 -7.53
CA SER A 130 -36.20 2.01 -6.14
C SER A 130 -35.56 3.03 -5.19
N ARG A 131 -36.28 3.39 -4.13
CA ARG A 131 -35.82 4.34 -3.10
C ARG A 131 -34.44 3.98 -2.54
N ARG A 132 -34.19 2.70 -2.28
CA ARG A 132 -32.90 2.21 -1.77
C ARG A 132 -31.77 2.42 -2.76
N CYS A 133 -31.98 2.02 -4.01
CA CYS A 133 -30.99 2.19 -5.08
C CYS A 133 -30.72 3.68 -5.33
N LEU A 134 -31.75 4.54 -5.31
CA LEU A 134 -31.59 5.99 -5.45
C LEU A 134 -30.81 6.62 -4.29
N GLY A 135 -31.05 6.17 -3.05
CA GLY A 135 -30.28 6.60 -1.89
C GLY A 135 -28.80 6.26 -2.01
N VAL A 136 -28.47 5.04 -2.44
CA VAL A 136 -27.08 4.64 -2.71
C VAL A 136 -26.50 5.41 -3.91
N ARG A 137 -27.27 5.58 -4.98
CA ARG A 137 -26.87 6.34 -6.18
C ARG A 137 -26.48 7.77 -5.82
N SER A 138 -27.26 8.46 -5.00
CA SER A 138 -26.97 9.83 -4.58
C SER A 138 -25.65 9.93 -3.80
N LYS A 139 -25.34 8.94 -2.95
CA LYS A 139 -24.07 8.89 -2.21
C LYS A 139 -22.89 8.62 -3.13
N LEU A 140 -23.04 7.69 -4.08
CA LEU A 140 -22.00 7.37 -5.07
C LEU A 140 -21.76 8.51 -6.05
N ASP A 141 -22.81 9.18 -6.51
CA ASP A 141 -22.72 10.28 -7.48
C ASP A 141 -21.91 11.46 -6.93
N ALA A 142 -21.99 11.72 -5.62
CA ALA A 142 -21.24 12.77 -4.94
C ALA A 142 -19.72 12.55 -4.93
N VAL A 143 -19.24 11.31 -5.11
CA VAL A 143 -17.82 10.95 -4.97
C VAL A 143 -17.22 10.26 -6.20
N MET A 144 -18.06 9.73 -7.10
CA MET A 144 -17.62 9.05 -8.31
C MET A 144 -16.96 10.05 -9.27
N PRO A 145 -15.79 9.71 -9.86
CA PRO A 145 -15.12 10.55 -10.84
C PRO A 145 -16.04 11.03 -11.97
N SER A 146 -15.78 12.22 -12.51
CA SER A 146 -16.47 12.70 -13.71
C SER A 146 -15.96 11.98 -14.97
N CYS A 147 -16.81 11.91 -16.00
CA CYS A 147 -16.40 11.45 -17.33
C CYS A 147 -17.06 12.35 -18.38
N GLU A 148 -16.44 13.51 -18.62
CA GLU A 148 -16.99 14.57 -19.45
C GLU A 148 -17.20 14.13 -20.90
N THR A 149 -16.34 13.24 -21.41
CA THR A 149 -16.42 12.78 -22.80
C THR A 149 -17.45 11.68 -23.02
N TRP A 150 -17.83 10.92 -22.00
CA TRP A 150 -18.79 9.83 -22.13
C TRP A 150 -19.74 9.71 -20.92
N ASN A 151 -20.51 10.76 -20.64
CA ASN A 151 -21.41 10.81 -19.48
C ASN A 151 -22.35 9.59 -19.35
N SER A 152 -22.82 9.01 -20.47
CA SER A 152 -23.71 7.85 -20.45
C SER A 152 -23.08 6.60 -19.82
N VAL A 153 -21.75 6.42 -19.89
CA VAL A 153 -21.06 5.29 -19.23
C VAL A 153 -20.95 5.51 -17.73
N ARG A 154 -20.72 6.75 -17.30
CA ARG A 154 -20.74 7.12 -15.88
C ARG A 154 -22.10 6.85 -15.27
N ASP A 155 -23.16 7.31 -15.95
CA ASP A 155 -24.53 7.05 -15.51
C ASP A 155 -24.85 5.56 -15.47
N TRP A 156 -24.39 4.78 -16.46
CA TRP A 156 -24.56 3.34 -16.49
C TRP A 156 -23.91 2.68 -15.28
N ILE A 157 -22.64 3.04 -14.99
CA ILE A 157 -21.90 2.51 -13.84
C ILE A 157 -22.60 2.92 -12.54
N LEU A 158 -23.07 4.16 -12.38
CA LEU A 158 -23.83 4.58 -11.20
C LEU A 158 -25.09 3.74 -10.96
N VAL A 159 -25.86 3.44 -12.01
CA VAL A 159 -27.06 2.59 -11.89
C VAL A 159 -26.66 1.15 -11.55
N ALA A 160 -25.67 0.59 -12.24
CA ALA A 160 -25.21 -0.78 -11.98
C ALA A 160 -24.67 -0.93 -10.55
N ALA A 161 -23.76 -0.05 -10.14
CA ALA A 161 -23.17 0.03 -8.82
C ALA A 161 -24.20 0.16 -7.69
N SER A 162 -25.12 1.11 -7.81
CA SER A 162 -26.16 1.33 -6.79
C SER A 162 -27.13 0.16 -6.66
N CYS A 163 -27.49 -0.47 -7.79
CA CYS A 163 -28.32 -1.68 -7.79
C CYS A 163 -27.55 -2.88 -7.21
N GLN A 164 -26.26 -3.04 -7.54
CA GLN A 164 -25.40 -4.10 -7.02
C GLN A 164 -25.26 -4.01 -5.50
N VAL A 165 -24.91 -2.83 -4.97
CA VAL A 165 -24.79 -2.58 -3.52
C VAL A 165 -26.11 -2.85 -2.80
N SER A 166 -27.22 -2.39 -3.39
CA SER A 166 -28.54 -2.61 -2.82
C SER A 166 -28.94 -4.09 -2.85
N ALA A 167 -28.56 -4.84 -3.87
CA ALA A 167 -28.81 -6.28 -3.97
C ALA A 167 -28.03 -7.08 -2.92
N ASP A 168 -26.73 -6.81 -2.75
CA ASP A 168 -25.88 -7.49 -1.75
C ASP A 168 -26.42 -7.30 -0.33
N ALA A 169 -26.90 -6.09 -0.05
CA ALA A 169 -27.41 -5.73 1.27
C ALA A 169 -28.77 -6.36 1.62
N VAL A 170 -29.39 -7.11 0.71
CA VAL A 170 -30.50 -8.05 1.02
C VAL A 170 -30.14 -9.51 0.72
N GLY A 171 -28.86 -9.79 0.48
CA GLY A 171 -28.34 -11.14 0.30
C GLY A 171 -28.41 -11.69 -1.12
N TYR A 172 -28.73 -10.88 -2.12
CA TYR A 172 -28.67 -11.28 -3.54
C TYR A 172 -27.25 -11.07 -4.10
N ARG A 173 -26.81 -12.01 -4.93
CA ARG A 173 -25.54 -11.89 -5.66
C ARG A 173 -25.77 -11.22 -7.00
N TRP A 174 -24.94 -10.24 -7.36
CA TRP A 174 -24.94 -9.65 -8.70
C TRP A 174 -24.18 -10.53 -9.69
N LYS A 175 -24.64 -10.65 -10.93
CA LYS A 175 -24.00 -11.45 -11.98
C LYS A 175 -22.55 -11.03 -12.18
N ASP A 176 -21.64 -11.98 -12.07
CA ASP A 176 -20.19 -11.72 -12.16
C ASP A 176 -19.81 -11.07 -13.51
N SER A 177 -20.52 -11.41 -14.59
CA SER A 177 -20.32 -10.89 -15.95
C SER A 177 -20.59 -9.40 -16.13
N PHE A 178 -21.23 -8.73 -15.15
CA PHE A 178 -21.50 -7.29 -15.17
C PHE A 178 -21.04 -6.59 -13.89
N THR A 179 -19.90 -7.03 -13.37
CA THR A 179 -19.18 -6.39 -12.25
C THR A 179 -17.95 -5.63 -12.74
N ALA A 180 -17.40 -4.75 -11.90
CA ALA A 180 -16.13 -4.06 -12.16
C ALA A 180 -15.01 -5.02 -12.60
N PHE A 181 -14.95 -6.22 -12.00
CA PHE A 181 -13.98 -7.26 -12.35
C PHE A 181 -14.10 -7.69 -13.81
N SER A 182 -15.31 -7.92 -14.30
CA SER A 182 -15.53 -8.35 -15.67
C SER A 182 -15.21 -7.25 -16.71
N PHE A 183 -15.36 -5.98 -16.35
CA PHE A 183 -14.95 -4.84 -17.17
C PHE A 183 -13.43 -4.68 -17.16
N GLN A 184 -12.80 -4.96 -16.02
CA GLN A 184 -11.36 -5.06 -15.90
C GLN A 184 -10.75 -6.20 -16.73
N GLN A 185 -11.42 -7.34 -16.88
CA GLN A 185 -10.92 -8.41 -17.74
C GLN A 185 -10.93 -8.00 -19.23
N LEU A 186 -11.97 -7.27 -19.66
CA LEU A 186 -11.99 -6.67 -21.01
C LEU A 186 -10.81 -5.72 -21.24
N LEU A 187 -10.46 -4.91 -20.24
CA LEU A 187 -9.29 -4.03 -20.30
C LEU A 187 -8.00 -4.82 -20.62
N LYS A 188 -7.81 -6.00 -20.03
CA LYS A 188 -6.62 -6.82 -20.32
C LYS A 188 -6.59 -7.34 -21.75
N ALA A 189 -7.74 -7.80 -22.26
CA ALA A 189 -7.84 -8.40 -23.58
C ALA A 189 -7.68 -7.38 -24.72
N THR A 190 -8.06 -6.12 -24.48
CA THR A 190 -8.13 -5.07 -25.53
C THR A 190 -6.94 -4.11 -25.52
N VAL A 191 -6.37 -3.79 -24.36
CA VAL A 191 -5.33 -2.74 -24.24
C VAL A 191 -3.94 -3.21 -24.71
N ALA A 192 -3.70 -4.52 -24.82
CA ALA A 192 -2.46 -5.04 -25.38
C ALA A 192 -2.24 -4.66 -26.86
N SER A 193 -3.26 -4.15 -27.56
CA SER A 193 -3.24 -3.96 -29.01
C SER A 193 -3.95 -2.70 -29.54
N ASP A 194 -4.63 -1.92 -28.69
CA ASP A 194 -5.44 -0.79 -29.11
C ASP A 194 -4.73 0.57 -28.98
N ASN A 195 -4.34 1.16 -30.13
CA ASN A 195 -3.89 2.55 -30.25
C ASN A 195 -4.95 3.46 -30.90
N ARG A 196 -6.18 2.98 -31.09
CA ARG A 196 -7.23 3.67 -31.86
C ARG A 196 -8.22 4.42 -30.97
N SER A 197 -8.38 4.03 -29.71
CA SER A 197 -9.24 4.72 -28.75
C SER A 197 -8.68 6.09 -28.34
N ASP A 198 -9.55 7.07 -28.12
CA ASP A 198 -9.17 8.38 -27.56
C ASP A 198 -8.58 8.20 -26.14
N PRO A 199 -7.32 8.60 -25.90
CA PRO A 199 -6.63 8.33 -24.64
C PRO A 199 -7.28 9.02 -23.44
N TYR A 200 -7.91 10.19 -23.62
CA TYR A 200 -8.53 10.92 -22.53
C TYR A 200 -9.82 10.24 -22.05
N THR A 201 -10.70 9.88 -22.99
CA THR A 201 -11.92 9.11 -22.71
C THR A 201 -11.59 7.75 -22.12
N ALA A 202 -10.59 7.06 -22.68
CA ALA A 202 -10.16 5.77 -22.17
C ALA A 202 -9.69 5.85 -20.71
N PHE A 203 -8.93 6.90 -20.36
CA PHE A 203 -8.48 7.13 -18.98
C PHE A 203 -9.64 7.41 -18.02
N GLN A 204 -10.62 8.24 -18.41
CA GLN A 204 -11.78 8.52 -17.55
C GLN A 204 -12.63 7.27 -17.30
N VAL A 205 -12.90 6.46 -18.32
CA VAL A 205 -13.62 5.18 -18.17
C VAL A 205 -12.85 4.23 -17.24
N GLN A 206 -11.53 4.22 -17.36
CA GLN A 206 -10.64 3.47 -16.48
C GLN A 206 -10.74 3.89 -15.02
N GLU A 207 -10.75 5.20 -14.73
CA GLU A 207 -10.95 5.72 -13.37
C GLU A 207 -12.32 5.33 -12.81
N LEU A 208 -13.38 5.34 -13.63
CA LEU A 208 -14.71 4.89 -13.20
C LEU A 208 -14.73 3.39 -12.83
N ILE A 209 -14.10 2.54 -13.64
CA ILE A 209 -14.00 1.10 -13.37
C ILE A 209 -13.16 0.85 -12.11
N TYR A 210 -12.06 1.57 -11.93
CA TYR A 210 -11.21 1.45 -10.75
C TYR A 210 -11.94 1.91 -9.48
N PHE A 211 -12.68 3.02 -9.54
CA PHE A 211 -13.56 3.46 -8.46
C PHE A 211 -14.60 2.38 -8.12
N TRP A 212 -15.27 1.81 -9.12
CA TRP A 212 -16.25 0.74 -8.93
C TRP A 212 -15.62 -0.51 -8.29
N LEU A 213 -14.39 -0.86 -8.67
CA LEU A 213 -13.66 -1.95 -8.05
C LEU A 213 -13.33 -1.64 -6.57
N LYS A 214 -12.69 -0.49 -6.32
CA LYS A 214 -12.13 -0.14 -5.01
C LYS A 214 -13.19 0.23 -3.98
N GLU A 215 -14.20 1.00 -4.34
CA GLU A 215 -15.21 1.49 -3.41
C GLU A 215 -16.39 0.53 -3.21
N ILE A 216 -16.67 -0.36 -4.16
CA ILE A 216 -17.87 -1.19 -4.12
C ILE A 216 -17.54 -2.66 -4.02
N SER A 217 -16.71 -3.17 -4.94
CA SER A 217 -16.45 -4.61 -5.01
C SER A 217 -15.72 -5.13 -3.76
N THR A 218 -14.89 -4.30 -3.12
CA THR A 218 -14.20 -4.63 -1.85
C THR A 218 -15.12 -4.64 -0.62
N GLN A 219 -16.31 -4.02 -0.71
CA GLN A 219 -17.20 -3.82 0.42
C GLN A 219 -18.36 -4.85 0.47
N ILE A 220 -18.62 -5.55 -0.64
CA ILE A 220 -19.70 -6.53 -0.83
C ILE A 220 -19.31 -7.90 -0.26
N SER A 221 -20.24 -8.58 0.40
CA SER A 221 -19.97 -9.78 1.24
C SER A 221 -19.98 -11.14 0.51
N SER A 222 -19.82 -11.17 -0.82
CA SER A 222 -19.98 -12.41 -1.60
C SER A 222 -18.96 -13.50 -1.20
N PRO A 223 -19.38 -14.75 -0.87
CA PRO A 223 -18.49 -15.86 -0.55
C PRO A 223 -17.48 -16.22 -1.66
N ALA A 224 -17.82 -15.98 -2.93
CA ALA A 224 -16.86 -16.14 -4.03
C ALA A 224 -15.78 -15.04 -4.02
N VAL A 225 -16.13 -13.85 -3.51
CA VAL A 225 -15.23 -12.71 -3.23
C VAL A 225 -14.63 -12.80 -1.81
N ASN A 226 -14.95 -13.81 -1.02
CA ASN A 226 -14.36 -14.06 0.30
C ASN A 226 -13.54 -15.37 0.36
N ARG A 227 -13.60 -16.22 -0.68
CA ARG A 227 -12.78 -17.44 -0.78
C ARG A 227 -11.31 -17.14 -1.11
N TYR A 228 -11.04 -15.98 -1.69
CA TYR A 228 -9.71 -15.40 -1.77
C TYR A 228 -9.72 -14.18 -0.87
N ASP A 229 -8.70 -14.00 -0.04
CA ASP A 229 -8.57 -12.85 0.86
C ASP A 229 -8.28 -11.57 0.05
N TYR A 230 -9.27 -11.03 -0.67
CA TYR A 230 -9.10 -9.89 -1.58
C TYR A 230 -8.67 -8.61 -0.87
N ARG A 231 -8.80 -8.51 0.47
CA ARG A 231 -8.28 -7.37 1.23
C ARG A 231 -6.75 -7.31 1.20
N ASN A 232 -6.09 -8.46 1.06
CA ASN A 232 -4.65 -8.59 0.85
C ASN A 232 -4.28 -8.81 -0.63
N HIS A 233 -5.28 -8.84 -1.53
CA HIS A 233 -5.12 -9.26 -2.93
C HIS A 233 -5.88 -8.39 -3.95
N ILE A 234 -6.12 -7.11 -3.69
CA ILE A 234 -6.47 -6.15 -4.78
C ILE A 234 -5.35 -6.16 -5.85
N ASP A 235 -4.12 -6.52 -5.45
CA ASP A 235 -2.97 -6.73 -6.32
C ASP A 235 -2.98 -8.03 -7.14
N TRP A 236 -3.86 -9.01 -6.84
CA TRP A 236 -4.00 -10.23 -7.67
C TRP A 236 -4.42 -9.89 -9.09
N PHE A 237 -5.05 -8.73 -9.29
CA PHE A 237 -5.50 -8.32 -10.61
C PHE A 237 -5.07 -6.89 -11.01
N PHE A 238 -3.87 -6.80 -11.61
CA PHE A 238 -3.50 -5.98 -12.78
C PHE A 238 -3.62 -4.44 -12.77
N TRP A 239 -3.92 -3.75 -11.65
CA TRP A 239 -3.83 -2.28 -11.56
C TRP A 239 -2.71 -1.82 -10.61
N ASN A 240 -1.46 -2.13 -10.93
CA ASN A 240 -0.30 -1.56 -10.26
C ASN A 240 0.47 -0.62 -11.20
N ARG A 241 1.60 -0.05 -10.74
CA ARG A 241 2.49 0.81 -11.56
C ARG A 241 2.85 0.22 -12.94
N ASP A 242 2.83 -1.11 -13.06
CA ASP A 242 3.11 -1.89 -14.27
C ASP A 242 1.83 -2.53 -14.87
N SER A 243 0.66 -1.95 -14.58
CA SER A 243 -0.61 -2.34 -15.19
C SER A 243 -0.49 -2.36 -16.72
N ILE A 244 -1.24 -3.25 -17.36
CA ILE A 244 -1.32 -3.45 -18.82
C ILE A 244 -1.87 -2.18 -19.52
N ILE A 245 -2.19 -1.12 -18.78
CA ILE A 245 -2.66 0.14 -19.33
C ILE A 245 -1.52 0.80 -20.11
N HIS A 246 -1.72 0.92 -21.42
CA HIS A 246 -0.70 1.49 -22.28
C HIS A 246 -0.41 2.93 -21.85
N ARG A 247 0.88 3.26 -21.82
CA ARG A 247 1.40 4.61 -21.49
C ARG A 247 0.77 5.74 -22.31
N HIS A 248 0.15 5.47 -23.47
CA HIS A 248 -0.48 6.50 -24.29
C HIS A 248 -1.79 7.00 -23.65
N VAL A 249 -2.45 6.17 -22.83
CA VAL A 249 -3.67 6.51 -22.09
C VAL A 249 -3.33 7.28 -20.81
N THR A 250 -2.36 6.79 -20.02
CA THR A 250 -2.08 7.36 -18.69
C THR A 250 -1.17 8.58 -18.71
N LEU A 251 -0.15 8.63 -19.57
CA LEU A 251 0.83 9.73 -19.58
C LEU A 251 0.21 11.11 -19.79
N PRO A 252 -0.80 11.32 -20.66
CA PRO A 252 -1.45 12.62 -20.81
C PRO A 252 -2.11 13.10 -19.51
N ALA A 253 -2.86 12.23 -18.82
CA ALA A 253 -3.53 12.56 -17.56
C ALA A 253 -2.51 12.84 -16.44
N VAL A 254 -1.47 12.02 -16.33
CA VAL A 254 -0.38 12.24 -15.36
C VAL A 254 0.36 13.54 -15.64
N LYS A 255 0.64 13.86 -16.91
CA LYS A 255 1.25 15.14 -17.30
C LYS A 255 0.38 16.33 -16.93
N GLN A 256 -0.93 16.25 -17.13
CA GLN A 256 -1.85 17.31 -16.73
C GLN A 256 -1.84 17.50 -15.21
N ALA A 257 -1.92 16.41 -14.45
CA ALA A 257 -1.88 16.45 -12.99
C ALA A 257 -0.58 17.06 -12.44
N THR A 258 0.58 16.72 -13.03
CA THR A 258 1.86 17.30 -12.60
C THR A 258 1.98 18.77 -12.98
N MET A 259 1.43 19.19 -14.12
CA MET A 259 1.36 20.60 -14.52
C MET A 259 0.48 21.41 -13.56
N THR A 260 -0.70 20.90 -13.21
CA THR A 260 -1.57 21.52 -12.20
C THR A 260 -0.84 21.65 -10.86
N ALA A 261 -0.21 20.57 -10.37
CA ALA A 261 0.51 20.60 -9.10
C ALA A 261 1.64 21.65 -9.09
N THR A 262 2.35 21.78 -10.23
CA THR A 262 3.38 22.80 -10.42
C THR A 262 2.79 24.21 -10.38
N ASN A 263 1.64 24.44 -11.01
CA ASN A 263 0.96 25.73 -11.02
C ASN A 263 0.41 26.13 -9.64
N LEU A 264 0.23 25.17 -8.74
CA LEU A 264 -0.19 25.36 -7.35
C LEU A 264 0.98 25.43 -6.37
N ASP A 265 2.22 25.51 -6.86
CA ASP A 265 3.45 25.55 -6.06
C ASP A 265 3.60 24.35 -5.11
N ILE A 266 3.08 23.17 -5.49
CA ILE A 266 3.29 21.93 -4.74
C ILE A 266 4.72 21.44 -4.98
N CYS A 267 5.42 21.07 -3.90
CA CYS A 267 6.79 20.59 -4.00
C CYS A 267 6.88 19.33 -4.89
N PRO A 268 7.70 19.34 -5.97
CA PRO A 268 7.79 18.22 -6.90
C PRO A 268 8.30 16.95 -6.21
N ASN A 269 9.26 17.05 -5.29
CA ASN A 269 9.75 15.91 -4.53
C ASN A 269 8.63 15.24 -3.72
N ARG A 270 7.79 16.02 -3.03
CA ARG A 270 6.69 15.47 -2.22
C ARG A 270 5.64 14.78 -3.09
N LEU A 271 5.30 15.38 -4.23
CA LEU A 271 4.35 14.80 -5.18
C LEU A 271 4.84 13.46 -5.73
N TRP A 272 6.10 13.38 -6.17
CA TRP A 272 6.65 12.14 -6.73
C TRP A 272 6.94 11.08 -5.66
N ASN A 273 7.28 11.47 -4.44
CA ASN A 273 7.34 10.54 -3.30
C ASN A 273 5.96 9.98 -2.93
N LEU A 274 4.89 10.77 -3.08
CA LEU A 274 3.53 10.30 -2.90
C LEU A 274 3.17 9.25 -3.96
N ALA A 275 3.40 9.57 -5.24
CA ALA A 275 3.24 8.61 -6.34
C ALA A 275 4.04 7.33 -6.12
N ARG A 276 5.28 7.44 -5.61
CA ARG A 276 6.14 6.30 -5.33
C ARG A 276 5.57 5.35 -4.26
N ASN A 277 4.81 5.86 -3.29
CA ASN A 277 4.12 5.03 -2.32
C ASN A 277 2.75 4.54 -2.80
N ALA A 278 2.09 5.22 -3.74
CA ALA A 278 0.75 4.85 -4.18
C ALA A 278 0.71 3.47 -4.87
N ASP A 279 -0.41 2.76 -4.76
CA ASP A 279 -0.60 1.41 -5.36
C ASP A 279 -0.40 1.44 -6.89
N ARG A 280 -0.94 2.47 -7.56
CA ARG A 280 -0.85 2.60 -9.04
C ARG A 280 0.32 3.47 -9.49
N GLY A 281 1.24 3.78 -8.58
CA GLY A 281 2.38 4.64 -8.87
C GLY A 281 1.95 6.05 -9.27
N GLN A 282 2.54 6.58 -10.35
CA GLN A 282 2.19 7.88 -10.92
C GLN A 282 0.76 7.98 -11.45
N ASN A 283 0.09 6.85 -11.73
CA ASN A 283 -1.27 6.84 -12.26
C ASN A 283 -2.31 7.28 -11.21
N ASP A 284 -1.95 7.33 -9.93
CA ASP A 284 -2.80 7.86 -8.86
C ASP A 284 -2.75 9.40 -8.74
N LEU A 285 -1.79 10.06 -9.40
CA LEU A 285 -1.66 11.52 -9.33
C LEU A 285 -2.91 12.27 -9.82
N PRO A 286 -3.57 11.90 -10.94
CA PRO A 286 -4.78 12.60 -11.39
C PRO A 286 -5.91 12.58 -10.35
N ALA A 287 -6.15 11.45 -9.70
CA ALA A 287 -7.18 11.34 -8.67
C ALA A 287 -6.86 12.18 -7.44
N LEU A 288 -5.59 12.24 -7.03
CA LEU A 288 -5.12 13.06 -5.90
C LEU A 288 -5.25 14.56 -6.22
N ILE A 289 -4.80 14.97 -7.41
CA ILE A 289 -4.81 16.37 -7.85
C ILE A 289 -6.23 16.87 -8.14
N SER A 290 -7.15 16.00 -8.57
CA SER A 290 -8.55 16.37 -8.76
C SER A 290 -9.20 16.90 -7.46
N ILE A 291 -8.85 16.32 -6.29
CA ILE A 291 -9.31 16.84 -4.99
C ILE A 291 -8.68 18.18 -4.67
N VAL A 292 -7.39 18.34 -4.97
CA VAL A 292 -6.66 19.60 -4.77
C VAL A 292 -7.30 20.73 -5.59
N GLU A 293 -7.61 20.47 -6.86
CA GLU A 293 -8.27 21.43 -7.77
C GLU A 293 -9.69 21.78 -7.32
N SER A 294 -10.43 20.79 -6.82
CA SER A 294 -11.83 20.93 -6.41
C SER A 294 -12.00 21.50 -4.99
N ALA A 295 -10.92 21.57 -4.21
CA ALA A 295 -10.94 22.08 -2.85
C ALA A 295 -11.36 23.57 -2.83
N LYS A 296 -12.00 24.01 -1.74
CA LYS A 296 -12.44 25.41 -1.59
C LYS A 296 -11.29 26.43 -1.66
N ALA A 297 -10.08 26.03 -1.26
CA ALA A 297 -8.89 26.87 -1.27
C ALA A 297 -7.66 26.11 -1.79
N PRO A 298 -7.53 25.89 -3.11
CA PRO A 298 -6.43 25.12 -3.70
C PRO A 298 -5.04 25.69 -3.38
N SER A 299 -4.94 27.02 -3.22
CA SER A 299 -3.70 27.71 -2.85
C SER A 299 -3.17 27.32 -1.47
N CYS A 300 -3.98 26.73 -0.59
CA CYS A 300 -3.53 26.22 0.71
C CYS A 300 -2.64 24.97 0.59
N PHE A 301 -2.60 24.32 -0.58
CA PHE A 301 -1.71 23.20 -0.85
C PHE A 301 -0.29 23.62 -1.25
N ALA A 302 -0.08 24.92 -1.52
CA ALA A 302 1.22 25.45 -1.92
C ALA A 302 2.29 25.16 -0.85
N HIS A 303 3.52 24.92 -1.31
CA HIS A 303 4.72 24.83 -0.47
C HIS A 303 5.64 26.02 -0.78
N PRO A 304 5.43 27.20 -0.15
CA PRO A 304 6.20 28.40 -0.45
C PRO A 304 7.71 28.17 -0.33
N GLY A 305 8.48 28.63 -1.32
CA GLY A 305 9.94 28.48 -1.35
C GLY A 305 10.43 27.19 -1.99
N HIS A 306 9.56 26.23 -2.31
CA HIS A 306 9.96 24.94 -2.92
C HIS A 306 10.17 24.99 -4.45
N GLY A 307 10.12 26.17 -5.08
CA GLY A 307 10.30 26.32 -6.54
C GLY A 307 11.68 25.88 -7.07
N SER A 308 12.69 25.79 -6.21
CA SER A 308 14.04 25.27 -6.51
C SER A 308 14.21 23.76 -6.26
N CYS A 309 13.19 23.09 -5.72
CA CYS A 309 13.25 21.65 -5.46
C CYS A 309 13.15 20.86 -6.78
N SER A 310 13.81 19.70 -6.83
CA SER A 310 13.67 18.76 -7.93
C SER A 310 12.74 17.61 -7.55
N THR A 311 12.49 16.66 -8.46
CA THR A 311 11.74 15.44 -8.15
C THR A 311 12.49 14.53 -7.18
N GLU A 312 13.83 14.60 -7.15
CA GLU A 312 14.69 13.75 -6.32
C GLU A 312 15.12 14.42 -5.01
N PHE A 313 15.11 15.76 -4.95
CA PHE A 313 15.67 16.50 -3.83
C PHE A 313 14.77 17.67 -3.39
N CYS A 314 14.49 17.71 -2.09
CA CYS A 314 13.78 18.80 -1.42
C CYS A 314 14.74 19.54 -0.47
N GLN A 315 15.02 20.82 -0.76
CA GLN A 315 15.97 21.64 0.02
C GLN A 315 15.56 21.81 1.49
N PHE A 316 14.27 21.76 1.78
CA PHE A 316 13.72 21.95 3.13
C PHE A 316 13.63 20.65 3.94
N SER A 317 13.75 19.49 3.29
CA SER A 317 13.72 18.19 3.99
C SER A 317 15.00 17.93 4.80
N ASP A 318 16.11 18.57 4.41
CA ASP A 318 17.43 18.46 5.05
C ASP A 318 17.82 19.72 5.84
N GLU A 319 16.87 20.62 6.09
CA GLU A 319 17.15 21.84 6.84
C GLU A 319 17.60 21.52 8.27
N ASN A 320 18.71 22.12 8.69
CA ASN A 320 19.25 21.90 10.02
C ASN A 320 18.39 22.59 11.09
N SER A 321 17.37 21.86 11.55
CA SER A 321 16.42 22.30 12.56
C SER A 321 17.04 22.72 13.90
N THR A 322 18.29 22.34 14.20
CA THR A 322 18.98 22.76 15.44
C THR A 322 19.27 24.26 15.50
N LEU A 323 19.28 24.94 14.34
CA LEU A 323 19.54 26.38 14.25
C LEU A 323 18.26 27.22 14.26
N LYS A 324 17.08 26.59 14.26
CA LYS A 324 15.81 27.30 14.22
C LYS A 324 15.46 27.87 15.59
N GLU A 325 15.02 29.13 15.63
CA GLU A 325 14.46 29.71 16.84
C GLU A 325 13.22 28.93 17.29
N GLN A 326 13.07 28.77 18.60
CA GLN A 326 11.94 28.05 19.14
C GLN A 326 10.64 28.84 18.92
N LEU A 327 9.60 28.14 18.50
CA LEU A 327 8.28 28.65 18.17
C LEU A 327 7.65 29.31 19.39
N HIS A 328 7.01 30.45 19.15
CA HIS A 328 6.17 31.14 20.14
C HIS A 328 4.71 31.02 19.72
N LYS A 329 3.84 30.65 20.66
CA LYS A 329 2.38 30.75 20.51
C LYS A 329 1.82 32.05 21.12
N CYS A 330 2.64 32.82 21.84
CA CYS A 330 2.25 34.16 22.30
C CYS A 330 2.52 35.23 21.23
N PHE A 331 1.62 36.21 21.15
CA PHE A 331 1.75 37.33 20.19
C PHE A 331 3.01 38.17 20.41
N SER A 332 3.42 38.39 21.67
CA SER A 332 4.54 39.26 22.00
C SER A 332 5.92 38.65 21.70
N ARG A 333 6.01 37.34 21.45
CA ARG A 333 7.26 36.56 21.34
C ARG A 333 8.26 36.78 22.49
N SER A 334 7.77 37.23 23.65
CA SER A 334 8.59 37.63 24.81
C SER A 334 8.27 36.83 26.07
N CYS A 335 7.67 35.65 25.91
CA CYS A 335 7.34 34.79 27.05
C CYS A 335 8.61 34.29 27.76
N ARG A 336 8.51 34.03 29.06
CA ARG A 336 9.61 33.45 29.84
C ARG A 336 9.99 32.06 29.31
N ALA A 337 11.25 31.69 29.48
CA ALA A 337 11.70 30.32 29.28
C ALA A 337 11.49 29.50 30.56
N ILE A 338 11.12 28.24 30.41
CA ILE A 338 10.97 27.24 31.46
C ILE A 338 12.13 26.26 31.32
N MET A 339 12.63 25.75 32.45
CA MET A 339 13.74 24.81 32.52
C MET A 339 13.26 23.48 33.12
N PHE A 340 13.47 22.38 32.41
CA PHE A 340 13.18 21.02 32.86
C PHE A 340 14.47 20.32 33.33
N PRO A 341 14.50 19.68 34.51
CA PRO A 341 15.68 18.96 34.99
C PRO A 341 15.86 17.65 34.21
N LEU A 342 16.76 17.66 33.21
CA LEU A 342 17.01 16.51 32.35
C LEU A 342 17.75 15.38 33.08
N GLU A 343 18.38 15.66 34.21
CA GLU A 343 18.99 14.66 35.09
C GLU A 343 17.95 13.64 35.58
N GLU A 344 16.74 14.08 35.94
CA GLU A 344 15.64 13.18 36.34
C GLU A 344 15.19 12.28 35.18
N VAL A 345 15.28 12.78 33.93
CA VAL A 345 14.98 12.01 32.73
C VAL A 345 16.06 10.96 32.48
N ASN A 346 17.34 11.31 32.69
CA ASN A 346 18.43 10.34 32.58
C ASN A 346 18.21 9.18 33.57
N GLU A 347 17.91 9.49 34.82
CA GLU A 347 17.62 8.49 35.85
C GLU A 347 16.40 7.63 35.50
N ALA A 348 15.29 8.27 35.08
CA ALA A 348 14.08 7.56 34.68
C ALA A 348 14.33 6.57 33.54
N VAL A 349 15.06 6.97 32.50
CA VAL A 349 15.40 6.07 31.38
C VAL A 349 16.29 4.93 31.85
N MET A 350 17.28 5.19 32.70
CA MET A 350 18.18 4.16 33.19
C MET A 350 17.46 3.12 34.07
N GLU A 351 16.41 3.54 34.78
CA GLU A 351 15.55 2.71 35.65
C GLU A 351 14.29 2.15 34.96
N ASP A 352 14.15 2.32 33.63
CA ASP A 352 12.98 1.85 32.85
C ASP A 352 11.64 2.45 33.33
N ARG A 353 11.69 3.69 33.82
CA ARG A 353 10.51 4.47 34.21
C ARG A 353 10.05 5.40 33.07
N PRO A 354 8.74 5.75 33.02
CA PRO A 354 8.21 6.70 32.03
C PRO A 354 8.88 8.08 32.13
N THR A 355 9.05 8.76 31.00
CA THR A 355 9.66 10.10 30.91
C THR A 355 8.68 11.23 30.58
N ALA A 356 7.37 10.93 30.56
CA ALA A 356 6.33 11.94 30.35
C ALA A 356 6.24 12.89 31.54
N TRP A 357 6.07 14.18 31.28
CA TRP A 357 5.97 15.20 32.33
C TRP A 357 4.51 15.47 32.69
N PRO A 358 4.17 15.53 33.99
CA PRO A 358 2.88 16.06 34.43
C PRO A 358 2.69 17.52 33.99
N THR A 359 1.49 17.86 33.53
CA THR A 359 1.13 19.24 33.12
C THR A 359 0.79 20.14 34.30
N ARG A 360 0.34 19.55 35.42
CA ARG A 360 0.01 20.28 36.64
C ARG A 360 1.22 20.37 37.56
N ILE A 361 1.65 21.59 37.82
CA ILE A 361 2.65 21.90 38.85
C ILE A 361 2.01 21.65 40.22
N ARG A 362 2.59 20.77 41.05
CA ARG A 362 2.08 20.54 42.42
C ARG A 362 2.31 21.79 43.28
N ASN A 363 1.21 22.39 43.74
CA ASN A 363 1.10 23.37 44.82
C ASN A 363 2.33 24.28 45.07
N GLY A 364 2.45 25.35 44.29
CA GLY A 364 3.24 26.53 44.66
C GLY A 364 4.76 26.42 44.54
N ASP A 365 5.30 25.25 44.21
CA ASP A 365 6.72 25.09 43.88
C ASP A 365 6.90 25.17 42.36
N ASN A 366 7.76 26.06 41.86
CA ASN A 366 8.02 26.21 40.42
C ASN A 366 8.92 25.08 39.86
N SER A 367 9.07 23.98 40.60
CA SER A 367 9.90 22.84 40.23
C SER A 367 9.09 21.83 39.40
N PHE A 368 9.62 21.47 38.22
CA PHE A 368 9.09 20.37 37.42
C PHE A 368 9.81 19.10 37.84
N THR A 369 9.07 18.04 38.15
CA THR A 369 9.61 16.71 38.39
C THR A 369 8.93 15.69 37.48
N VAL A 370 9.68 14.70 37.01
CA VAL A 370 9.15 13.61 36.18
C VAL A 370 8.40 12.58 37.03
N SER A 371 8.49 12.67 38.36
CA SER A 371 7.92 11.71 39.32
C SER A 371 6.94 12.37 40.30
N PRO A 372 5.76 11.78 40.55
CA PRO A 372 5.25 10.55 39.95
C PRO A 372 4.90 10.74 38.46
N ALA A 373 5.02 9.66 37.68
CA ALA A 373 4.61 9.67 36.29
C ALA A 373 3.09 9.93 36.18
N PRO A 374 2.63 10.66 35.15
CA PRO A 374 1.20 10.88 34.93
C PRO A 374 0.49 9.56 34.59
N GLU A 375 -0.76 9.39 35.06
CA GLU A 375 -1.56 8.19 34.75
C GLU A 375 -1.89 8.09 33.26
N SER A 376 -2.09 9.23 32.60
CA SER A 376 -2.30 9.34 31.15
C SER A 376 -1.58 10.56 30.60
N TYR A 377 -1.05 10.44 29.38
CA TYR A 377 -0.38 11.53 28.70
C TYR A 377 -0.66 11.51 27.20
N ILE A 378 -0.51 12.68 26.58
CA ILE A 378 -0.44 12.80 25.13
C ILE A 378 1.01 12.75 24.67
N ALA A 379 1.29 12.10 23.54
CA ALA A 379 2.57 12.22 22.86
C ALA A 379 2.47 13.28 21.76
N ILE A 380 3.45 14.19 21.70
CA ILE A 380 3.50 15.25 20.68
C ILE A 380 4.37 14.77 19.52
N SER A 381 3.73 14.50 18.38
CA SER A 381 4.39 14.15 17.13
C SER A 381 4.51 15.40 16.27
N HIS A 382 5.71 15.98 16.21
CA HIS A 382 5.94 17.32 15.68
C HIS A 382 7.09 17.43 14.66
N VAL A 383 7.19 18.58 14.00
CA VAL A 383 8.26 18.88 13.04
C VAL A 383 9.25 19.86 13.65
N TRP A 384 10.47 19.40 13.95
CA TRP A 384 11.51 20.26 14.57
C TRP A 384 11.84 21.50 13.75
N SER A 385 11.80 21.39 12.42
CA SER A 385 12.01 22.50 11.50
C SER A 385 10.86 23.52 11.53
N ASP A 386 9.83 23.37 12.37
CA ASP A 386 8.82 24.40 12.67
C ASP A 386 9.21 25.24 13.90
N GLY A 387 10.32 24.91 14.56
CA GLY A 387 10.77 25.56 15.79
C GLY A 387 10.18 24.92 17.04
N THR A 388 9.58 23.74 16.95
CA THR A 388 9.06 23.02 18.13
C THR A 388 10.13 22.19 18.83
N GLY A 389 11.37 22.17 18.35
CA GLY A 389 12.51 21.57 19.05
C GLY A 389 13.14 22.50 20.10
N VAL A 390 14.29 22.10 20.66
CA VAL A 390 15.09 22.95 21.57
C VAL A 390 15.64 24.19 20.84
N GLY A 391 16.02 24.04 19.57
CA GLY A 391 16.62 25.11 18.78
C GLY A 391 17.94 25.63 19.37
N LEU A 392 18.13 26.96 19.34
CA LEU A 392 19.31 27.65 19.89
C LEU A 392 19.37 27.72 21.43
N ARG A 393 18.43 27.10 22.14
CA ARG A 393 18.35 27.15 23.60
C ARG A 393 19.24 26.10 24.27
N LEU A 394 19.40 26.24 25.59
CA LEU A 394 20.00 25.18 26.40
C LEU A 394 19.08 23.95 26.39
N PRO A 395 19.63 22.72 26.38
CA PRO A 395 18.82 21.51 26.48
C PRO A 395 17.90 21.55 27.70
N GLY A 396 16.64 21.16 27.54
CA GLY A 396 15.62 21.22 28.59
C GLY A 396 14.99 22.61 28.78
N GLN A 397 15.45 23.64 28.08
CA GLN A 397 14.86 24.97 28.11
C GLN A 397 13.82 25.16 26.99
N VAL A 398 12.59 25.53 27.36
CA VAL A 398 11.48 25.72 26.41
C VAL A 398 10.67 26.99 26.66
N ASN A 399 10.03 27.53 25.63
CA ASN A 399 9.16 28.69 25.69
C ASN A 399 7.90 28.34 26.48
N SER A 400 7.62 29.11 27.55
CA SER A 400 6.43 28.88 28.39
C SER A 400 5.13 28.87 27.60
N CYS A 401 4.98 29.75 26.61
CA CYS A 401 3.77 29.79 25.78
C CYS A 401 3.57 28.52 24.94
N LEU A 402 4.65 27.89 24.48
CA LEU A 402 4.57 26.66 23.68
C LEU A 402 4.23 25.47 24.58
N PHE A 403 4.85 25.38 25.76
CA PHE A 403 4.51 24.37 26.75
C PHE A 403 3.05 24.50 27.23
N SER A 404 2.59 25.73 27.52
CA SER A 404 1.19 25.99 27.89
C SER A 404 0.22 25.58 26.79
N TYR A 405 0.56 25.84 25.52
CA TYR A 405 -0.24 25.42 24.38
C TYR A 405 -0.42 23.90 24.31
N PHE A 406 0.66 23.12 24.46
CA PHE A 406 0.54 21.65 24.50
C PHE A 406 -0.18 21.15 25.77
N SER A 407 -0.03 21.85 26.89
CA SER A 407 -0.75 21.53 28.14
C SER A 407 -2.26 21.72 28.00
N GLU A 408 -2.69 22.77 27.32
CA GLU A 408 -4.10 23.02 27.03
C GLU A 408 -4.70 21.92 26.13
N ILE A 409 -3.94 21.44 25.15
CA ILE A 409 -4.36 20.31 24.31
C ILE A 409 -4.47 19.02 25.15
N SER A 410 -3.49 18.74 26.00
CA SER A 410 -3.52 17.58 26.91
C SER A 410 -4.77 17.60 27.79
N HIS A 411 -5.09 18.75 28.38
CA HIS A 411 -6.31 18.92 29.18
C HIS A 411 -7.60 18.79 28.38
N THR A 412 -7.63 19.30 27.16
CA THR A 412 -8.80 19.17 26.26
C THR A 412 -9.09 17.72 25.93
N LEU A 413 -8.05 16.89 25.85
CA LEU A 413 -8.15 15.46 25.60
C LEU A 413 -8.24 14.61 26.89
N GLY A 414 -8.33 15.24 28.07
CA GLY A 414 -8.49 14.55 29.34
C GLY A 414 -7.23 13.88 29.89
N CYS A 415 -6.05 14.25 29.39
CA CYS A 415 -4.77 13.73 29.86
C CYS A 415 -4.14 14.62 30.94
N GLU A 416 -3.26 14.02 31.75
CA GLU A 416 -2.57 14.70 32.85
C GLU A 416 -1.11 15.03 32.52
N GLY A 417 -0.54 14.37 31.52
CA GLY A 417 0.85 14.54 31.12
C GLY A 417 1.06 14.88 29.64
N ILE A 418 2.30 15.21 29.32
CA ILE A 418 2.79 15.35 27.95
C ILE A 418 4.11 14.60 27.81
N TRP A 419 4.22 13.84 26.73
CA TRP A 419 5.49 13.38 26.20
C TRP A 419 5.86 14.22 24.99
N TRP A 420 6.95 14.99 25.11
CA TRP A 420 7.48 15.87 24.07
C TRP A 420 8.98 15.63 24.00
N ASP A 421 9.45 15.03 22.89
CA ASP A 421 10.82 14.55 22.70
C ASP A 421 11.91 15.55 23.16
N THR A 422 11.65 16.84 22.98
CA THR A 422 12.49 17.99 23.31
C THR A 422 12.86 18.07 24.80
N ILE A 423 11.98 17.58 25.67
CA ILE A 423 12.16 17.57 27.13
C ILE A 423 12.04 16.16 27.74
N CYS A 424 11.58 15.17 26.99
CA CYS A 424 11.40 13.77 27.44
C CYS A 424 12.51 12.81 26.98
N VAL A 425 13.37 13.24 26.04
CA VAL A 425 14.53 12.47 25.60
C VAL A 425 15.78 13.03 26.30
N PRO A 426 16.57 12.19 26.99
CA PRO A 426 17.76 12.62 27.69
C PRO A 426 18.87 13.10 26.75
N THR A 427 19.77 13.93 27.28
CA THR A 427 20.95 14.45 26.56
C THR A 427 22.20 13.60 26.79
N GLU A 428 22.27 12.89 27.92
CA GLU A 428 23.40 12.04 28.25
C GLU A 428 23.50 10.90 27.23
N ARG A 429 24.69 10.69 26.65
CA ARG A 429 24.89 9.81 25.50
C ARG A 429 24.33 8.40 25.73
N ARG A 430 24.56 7.79 26.91
CA ARG A 430 24.12 6.42 27.21
C ARG A 430 22.60 6.36 27.38
N ALA A 431 22.04 7.22 28.22
CA ALA A 431 20.60 7.31 28.44
C ALA A 431 19.87 7.63 27.12
N ARG A 432 20.40 8.55 26.30
CA ARG A 432 19.82 8.92 24.99
C ARG A 432 19.72 7.73 24.05
N ARG A 433 20.76 6.89 23.97
CA ARG A 433 20.74 5.71 23.11
C ARG A 433 19.71 4.68 23.58
N LYS A 434 19.62 4.45 24.89
CA LYS A 434 18.57 3.59 25.48
C LYS A 434 17.18 4.14 25.16
N ALA A 435 16.95 5.43 25.41
CA ALA A 435 15.69 6.10 25.08
C ALA A 435 15.31 6.01 23.59
N LEU A 436 16.29 6.08 22.69
CA LEU A 436 16.05 5.92 21.25
C LEU A 436 15.71 4.47 20.86
N SER A 437 16.33 3.47 21.49
CA SER A 437 15.94 2.06 21.32
C SER A 437 14.48 1.82 21.74
N ASP A 438 14.01 2.55 22.76
CA ASP A 438 12.66 2.38 23.33
C ASP A 438 11.67 3.46 22.87
N MET A 439 12.04 4.29 21.88
CA MET A 439 11.28 5.48 21.51
C MET A 439 9.82 5.17 21.13
N HIS A 440 9.63 4.06 20.41
CA HIS A 440 8.33 3.57 19.97
C HIS A 440 7.35 3.29 21.13
N LEU A 441 7.85 2.89 22.30
CA LEU A 441 7.02 2.58 23.47
C LEU A 441 6.32 3.82 24.03
N ASN A 442 6.90 5.02 23.87
CA ASN A 442 6.26 6.26 24.33
C ASN A 442 5.01 6.61 23.52
N TYR A 443 4.99 6.27 22.24
CA TYR A 443 3.82 6.47 21.38
C TYR A 443 2.80 5.33 21.54
N TRP A 444 3.28 4.11 21.79
CA TRP A 444 2.43 2.97 22.11
C TRP A 444 1.66 3.15 23.43
N ASN A 445 2.32 3.68 24.46
CA ASN A 445 1.74 3.88 25.79
C ASN A 445 1.00 5.21 25.95
N ALA A 446 1.07 6.13 24.98
CA ALA A 446 0.32 7.38 25.02
C ALA A 446 -1.18 7.10 24.83
N GLU A 447 -2.02 7.83 25.56
CA GLU A 447 -3.48 7.77 25.39
C GLU A 447 -3.85 8.31 24.00
N HIS A 448 -3.20 9.41 23.62
CA HIS A 448 -3.36 10.04 22.31
C HIS A 448 -2.02 10.56 21.78
N THR A 449 -1.83 10.47 20.48
CA THR A 449 -0.74 11.15 19.79
C THR A 449 -1.29 12.34 19.02
N VAL A 450 -0.70 13.52 19.23
CA VAL A 450 -1.12 14.77 18.62
C VAL A 450 -0.13 15.18 17.54
N ILE A 451 -0.59 15.26 16.30
CA ILE A 451 0.19 15.72 15.16
C ILE A 451 0.21 17.26 15.17
N HIS A 452 1.41 17.82 15.28
CA HIS A 452 1.68 19.25 15.21
C HIS A 452 2.62 19.55 14.04
N ASP A 453 2.07 20.21 13.03
CA ASP A 453 2.77 20.61 11.81
C ASP A 453 2.24 21.98 11.38
N GLU A 454 3.11 22.97 11.20
CA GLU A 454 2.68 24.34 10.88
C GLU A 454 1.97 24.43 9.51
N TYR A 455 2.28 23.55 8.56
CA TYR A 455 1.53 23.48 7.30
C TYR A 455 0.09 23.00 7.54
N LEU A 456 -0.11 21.96 8.36
CA LEU A 456 -1.47 21.46 8.68
C LEU A 456 -2.26 22.39 9.57
N ILE A 457 -1.62 23.01 10.55
CA ILE A 457 -2.23 23.99 11.46
C ILE A 457 -2.80 25.19 10.70
N ASN A 458 -2.18 25.55 9.57
CA ASN A 458 -2.64 26.65 8.72
C ASN A 458 -3.58 26.16 7.59
N PHE A 459 -3.75 24.85 7.42
CA PHE A 459 -4.63 24.25 6.43
C PHE A 459 -6.09 24.23 6.97
N PRO A 460 -7.07 24.77 6.23
CA PRO A 460 -8.46 24.80 6.68
C PRO A 460 -9.08 23.40 6.70
N TRP A 461 -9.77 23.06 7.79
CA TRP A 461 -10.60 21.86 7.84
C TRP A 461 -11.74 21.91 6.81
N ALA A 462 -12.03 20.79 6.16
CA ALA A 462 -13.20 20.58 5.31
C ALA A 462 -13.55 19.08 5.22
N ASP A 463 -14.83 18.76 5.16
CA ASP A 463 -15.32 17.37 5.02
C ASP A 463 -15.37 16.94 3.53
N ASP A 464 -14.28 17.15 2.78
CA ASP A 464 -14.19 16.90 1.33
C ASP A 464 -12.98 16.02 0.92
N GLY A 465 -12.24 15.49 1.91
CA GLY A 465 -11.02 14.71 1.70
C GLY A 465 -9.75 15.53 1.49
N SER A 466 -9.86 16.85 1.26
CA SER A 466 -8.70 17.73 1.15
C SER A 466 -7.77 17.71 2.38
N PRO A 467 -8.23 17.57 3.64
CA PRO A 467 -7.33 17.47 4.79
C PRO A 467 -6.46 16.21 4.80
N ALA A 468 -6.97 15.09 4.27
CA ALA A 468 -6.19 13.85 4.13
C ALA A 468 -5.08 14.00 3.08
N ILE A 469 -5.38 14.68 1.96
CA ILE A 469 -4.39 15.02 0.94
C ILE A 469 -3.33 15.96 1.51
N ALA A 470 -3.74 16.96 2.28
CA ALA A 470 -2.82 17.88 2.95
C ALA A 470 -1.91 17.14 3.93
N LEU A 471 -2.44 16.18 4.70
CA LEU A 471 -1.66 15.34 5.61
C LEU A 471 -0.55 14.59 4.87
N VAL A 472 -0.85 13.89 3.76
CA VAL A 472 0.18 13.13 3.02
C VAL A 472 1.19 14.02 2.27
N LEU A 473 0.86 15.29 2.02
CA LEU A 473 1.76 16.30 1.44
C LEU A 473 2.51 17.15 2.49
N SER A 474 2.22 16.95 3.78
CA SER A 474 2.80 17.75 4.86
C SER A 474 4.28 17.46 5.08
N PRO A 475 5.06 18.43 5.61
CA PRO A 475 6.40 18.16 6.12
C PRO A 475 6.44 16.98 7.10
N TRP A 476 5.46 16.89 8.01
CA TRP A 476 5.33 15.82 8.98
C TRP A 476 5.31 14.42 8.34
N PHE A 477 4.54 14.24 7.27
CA PHE A 477 4.44 12.93 6.60
C PHE A 477 5.71 12.52 5.83
N THR A 478 6.62 13.46 5.58
CA THR A 478 7.89 13.19 4.88
C THR A 478 9.03 12.75 5.81
N ARG A 479 8.85 12.75 7.13
CA ARG A 479 9.92 12.41 8.09
C ARG A 479 9.90 10.92 8.45
N GLY A 480 11.08 10.35 8.70
CA GLY A 480 11.21 8.93 9.07
C GLY A 480 10.58 8.62 10.43
N TRP A 481 10.94 9.38 11.46
CA TRP A 481 10.46 9.15 12.83
C TRP A 481 8.93 9.22 12.93
N THR A 482 8.28 10.20 12.29
CA THR A 482 6.81 10.36 12.32
C THR A 482 6.07 9.15 11.76
N ALA A 483 6.70 8.34 10.90
CA ALA A 483 6.13 7.08 10.44
C ALA A 483 5.96 6.10 11.60
N LEU A 484 7.02 5.94 12.40
CA LEU A 484 7.04 5.06 13.57
C LEU A 484 6.06 5.55 14.63
N GLU A 485 6.02 6.86 14.86
CA GLU A 485 5.10 7.51 15.80
C GLU A 485 3.64 7.19 15.45
N LEU A 486 3.28 7.30 14.17
CA LEU A 486 1.96 6.97 13.66
C LEU A 486 1.61 5.47 13.80
N SER A 487 2.59 4.61 13.52
CA SER A 487 2.46 3.13 13.57
C SER A 487 2.20 2.61 14.97
N MET A 488 2.82 3.23 15.96
CA MET A 488 2.73 2.78 17.35
C MET A 488 1.51 3.35 18.08
N SER A 489 0.96 4.47 17.61
CA SER A 489 -0.13 5.16 18.29
C SER A 489 -1.46 4.40 18.21
N SER A 490 -2.19 4.30 19.32
CA SER A 490 -3.56 3.74 19.32
C SER A 490 -4.58 4.76 18.81
N SER A 491 -4.54 5.99 19.30
CA SER A 491 -5.41 7.12 18.91
C SER A 491 -4.58 8.31 18.45
N VAL A 492 -4.96 8.92 17.32
CA VAL A 492 -4.22 10.03 16.70
C VAL A 492 -5.13 11.22 16.46
N LYS A 493 -4.71 12.41 16.90
CA LYS A 493 -5.39 13.68 16.68
C LYS A 493 -4.54 14.59 15.81
N VAL A 494 -5.15 15.21 14.80
CA VAL A 494 -4.49 16.14 13.87
C VAL A 494 -5.04 17.54 14.10
N ILE A 495 -4.15 18.52 14.16
CA ILE A 495 -4.53 19.92 14.33
C ILE A 495 -4.68 20.58 12.95
N TYR A 496 -5.85 21.14 12.68
CA TYR A 496 -6.14 21.93 11.49
C TYR A 496 -6.62 23.33 11.87
N ARG A 497 -6.63 24.24 10.90
CA ARG A 497 -7.31 25.54 11.06
C ARG A 497 -8.82 25.35 11.01
N ASP A 498 -9.54 26.07 11.86
CA ASP A 498 -11.00 26.09 11.81
C ASP A 498 -11.50 26.62 10.45
N GLN A 499 -12.60 26.04 9.97
CA GLN A 499 -13.17 26.35 8.66
C GLN A 499 -13.84 27.74 8.59
N HIS A 500 -14.25 28.30 9.73
CA HIS A 500 -14.99 29.56 9.82
C HIS A 500 -14.18 30.68 10.48
N ASP A 501 -13.27 30.33 11.40
CA ASP A 501 -12.42 31.28 12.12
C ASP A 501 -10.93 30.98 11.90
N PRO A 502 -10.23 31.74 11.03
CA PRO A 502 -8.81 31.52 10.75
C PRO A 502 -7.88 31.64 11.96
N ARG A 503 -8.35 32.16 13.10
CA ARG A 503 -7.57 32.29 14.34
C ARG A 503 -7.74 31.08 15.27
N LYS A 504 -8.69 30.21 14.98
CA LYS A 504 -8.97 29.02 15.78
C LYS A 504 -8.43 27.78 15.11
N GLN A 505 -8.14 26.80 15.94
CA GLN A 505 -7.69 25.48 15.53
C GLN A 505 -8.72 24.45 15.99
N VAL A 506 -8.83 23.38 15.22
CA VAL A 506 -9.69 22.24 15.53
C VAL A 506 -8.83 20.99 15.64
N LEU A 507 -9.14 20.17 16.65
CA LEU A 507 -8.57 18.84 16.82
C LEU A 507 -9.49 17.83 16.12
N LYS A 508 -8.93 17.10 15.16
CA LYS A 508 -9.65 16.10 14.36
C LYS A 508 -9.05 14.74 14.58
N ASP A 509 -9.89 13.75 14.81
CA ASP A 509 -9.44 12.38 14.97
C ASP A 509 -9.07 11.79 13.60
N LEU A 510 -7.90 11.18 13.51
CA LEU A 510 -7.39 10.66 12.25
C LEU A 510 -8.33 9.57 11.69
N ASP A 511 -8.66 8.58 12.51
CA ASP A 511 -9.36 7.38 12.06
C ASP A 511 -10.86 7.63 11.81
N THR A 512 -11.43 8.66 12.45
CA THR A 512 -12.87 8.93 12.39
C THR A 512 -13.29 10.19 11.66
N ASP A 513 -12.46 11.24 11.63
CA ASP A 513 -12.76 12.49 10.92
C ASP A 513 -11.97 12.61 9.62
N VAL A 514 -10.65 12.34 9.64
CA VAL A 514 -9.77 12.55 8.47
C VAL A 514 -9.88 11.42 7.45
N LEU A 515 -9.91 10.17 7.91
CA LEU A 515 -10.11 9.00 7.07
C LEU A 515 -11.61 8.83 6.74
N PRO A 516 -11.96 8.37 5.52
CA PRO A 516 -13.33 8.33 5.06
C PRO A 516 -14.16 7.27 5.79
N ARG A 517 -15.41 7.64 6.10
CA ARG A 517 -16.45 6.74 6.59
C ARG A 517 -17.44 6.43 5.46
N GLY A 518 -17.24 5.30 4.78
CA GLY A 518 -18.08 4.86 3.67
C GLY A 518 -17.47 5.17 2.31
N PHE A 519 -18.29 5.54 1.33
CA PHE A 519 -17.79 5.88 -0.01
C PHE A 519 -17.03 7.20 0.02
N SER A 520 -15.88 7.23 -0.64
CA SER A 520 -15.07 8.44 -0.82
C SER A 520 -14.57 8.59 -2.25
N SER A 521 -14.14 9.79 -2.61
CA SER A 521 -13.51 10.02 -3.90
C SER A 521 -12.20 9.23 -3.99
N LEU A 522 -11.79 8.87 -5.21
CA LEU A 522 -10.58 8.08 -5.44
C LEU A 522 -9.35 8.68 -4.74
N GLY A 523 -9.13 9.99 -4.86
CA GLY A 523 -7.98 10.65 -4.23
C GLY A 523 -8.00 10.52 -2.70
N HIS A 524 -9.18 10.62 -2.07
CA HIS A 524 -9.31 10.51 -0.61
C HIS A 524 -9.06 9.06 -0.18
N SER A 525 -9.57 8.08 -0.92
CA SER A 525 -9.28 6.66 -0.71
C SER A 525 -7.79 6.34 -0.88
N ILE A 526 -7.12 6.93 -1.87
CA ILE A 526 -5.67 6.75 -2.10
C ILE A 526 -4.86 7.35 -0.94
N ALA A 527 -5.11 8.60 -0.55
CA ALA A 527 -4.43 9.22 0.58
C ALA A 527 -4.67 8.45 1.88
N SER A 528 -5.88 7.95 2.07
CA SER A 528 -6.25 7.13 3.23
C SER A 528 -5.49 5.81 3.26
N ALA A 529 -5.35 5.13 2.12
CA ALA A 529 -4.56 3.91 2.03
C ALA A 529 -3.10 4.17 2.43
N LEU A 530 -2.50 5.27 1.97
CA LEU A 530 -1.14 5.66 2.32
C LEU A 530 -0.94 5.91 3.82
N ILE A 531 -1.93 6.53 4.47
CA ILE A 531 -1.93 6.72 5.92
C ILE A 531 -2.12 5.40 6.65
N GLN A 532 -3.07 4.57 6.20
CA GLN A 532 -3.43 3.30 6.86
C GLN A 532 -2.30 2.26 6.82
N ARG A 533 -1.42 2.27 5.81
CA ARG A 533 -0.21 1.43 5.81
C ARG A 533 0.73 1.69 6.98
N LEU A 534 0.58 2.84 7.64
CA LEU A 534 1.34 3.22 8.82
C LEU A 534 0.55 3.02 10.12
N ARG A 535 -0.54 2.24 10.15
CA ARG A 535 -1.38 2.08 11.35
C ARG A 535 -1.39 0.62 11.84
N GLY A 536 -1.20 0.42 13.14
CA GLY A 536 -1.67 -0.74 13.93
C GLY A 536 -0.90 -2.07 13.77
N PHE A 537 -0.50 -2.45 12.57
CA PHE A 537 0.14 -3.74 12.31
C PHE A 537 1.64 -3.60 12.04
N GLN A 538 2.39 -4.67 12.33
CA GLN A 538 3.77 -4.77 11.86
C GLN A 538 3.71 -4.80 10.32
N PRO A 539 4.36 -3.85 9.61
CA PRO A 539 4.30 -3.82 8.15
C PRO A 539 5.03 -5.04 7.57
N SER A 540 4.77 -5.39 6.31
CA SER A 540 5.67 -6.31 5.61
C SER A 540 7.08 -5.67 5.46
N LEU A 541 8.11 -6.48 5.21
CA LEU A 541 9.43 -5.91 4.86
C LEU A 541 9.32 -5.00 3.63
N PHE A 542 8.45 -5.33 2.69
CA PHE A 542 8.21 -4.51 1.49
C PHE A 542 7.60 -3.15 1.84
N ASP A 543 6.53 -3.13 2.64
CA ASP A 543 5.90 -1.90 3.14
C ASP A 543 6.91 -1.05 3.92
N LEU A 544 7.73 -1.68 4.76
CA LEU A 544 8.79 -1.02 5.50
C LEU A 544 9.77 -0.31 4.58
N LEU A 545 10.26 -1.01 3.55
CA LEU A 545 11.17 -0.45 2.55
C LEU A 545 10.52 0.70 1.78
N LYS A 546 9.27 0.51 1.31
CA LYS A 546 8.51 1.49 0.54
C LYS A 546 8.34 2.79 1.33
N VAL A 547 7.84 2.69 2.56
CA VAL A 547 7.63 3.82 3.50
C VAL A 547 8.93 4.58 3.77
N LEU A 548 10.01 3.86 4.11
CA LEU A 548 11.27 4.49 4.49
C LEU A 548 12.08 5.02 3.29
N SER A 549 11.75 4.62 2.07
CA SER A 549 12.44 5.09 0.86
C SER A 549 12.05 6.49 0.44
N THR A 550 10.88 6.96 0.88
CA THR A 550 10.33 8.28 0.53
C THR A 550 10.39 9.28 1.67
N ARG A 551 10.99 8.88 2.79
CA ARG A 551 11.04 9.66 4.02
C ARG A 551 12.48 10.03 4.38
N THR A 552 12.67 11.23 4.88
CA THR A 552 13.99 11.76 5.25
C THR A 552 14.23 11.70 6.75
N THR A 553 15.50 11.65 7.12
CA THR A 553 15.98 11.68 8.50
C THR A 553 17.21 12.57 8.56
N SER A 554 17.40 13.33 9.64
CA SER A 554 18.58 14.17 9.80
C SER A 554 19.89 13.38 9.94
N TRP A 555 19.80 12.11 10.38
CA TRP A 555 20.96 11.22 10.52
C TRP A 555 20.72 9.92 9.76
N THR A 556 21.66 9.51 8.91
CA THR A 556 21.53 8.27 8.11
C THR A 556 21.29 7.03 8.96
N ARG A 557 21.87 6.98 10.18
CA ARG A 557 21.68 5.86 11.13
C ARG A 557 20.22 5.73 11.60
N ASP A 558 19.50 6.85 11.71
CA ASP A 558 18.11 6.84 12.17
C ASP A 558 17.23 6.00 11.26
N ARG A 559 17.50 5.96 9.95
CA ARG A 559 16.67 5.15 9.01
C ARG A 559 16.68 3.67 9.39
N LEU A 560 17.85 3.10 9.72
CA LEU A 560 17.96 1.70 10.15
C LEU A 560 17.40 1.50 11.57
N CYS A 561 17.55 2.49 12.45
CA CYS A 561 16.92 2.43 13.76
C CYS A 561 15.39 2.39 13.65
N ILE A 562 14.81 3.33 12.91
CA ILE A 562 13.39 3.37 12.63
C ILE A 562 12.98 2.03 12.02
N ALA A 563 13.72 1.51 11.03
CA ALA A 563 13.41 0.22 10.43
C ALA A 563 13.34 -0.94 11.45
N GLY A 564 14.30 -1.03 12.38
CA GLY A 564 14.30 -2.03 13.45
C GLY A 564 13.12 -1.92 14.41
N LEU A 565 12.81 -0.71 14.85
CA LEU A 565 11.67 -0.46 15.75
C LEU A 565 10.33 -0.70 15.06
N PHE A 566 10.22 -0.28 13.80
CA PHE A 566 9.02 -0.45 12.99
C PHE A 566 8.78 -1.94 12.66
N ALA A 567 9.86 -2.70 12.44
CA ALA A 567 9.82 -4.16 12.30
C ALA A 567 9.53 -4.90 13.61
N ARG A 568 9.49 -4.21 14.76
CA ARG A 568 9.29 -4.82 16.09
C ARG A 568 10.35 -5.89 16.40
N THR A 569 11.58 -5.64 15.94
CA THR A 569 12.71 -6.54 16.11
C THR A 569 13.04 -6.73 17.59
N GLN A 570 13.12 -7.99 18.02
CA GLN A 570 13.53 -8.34 19.38
C GLN A 570 15.01 -8.00 19.62
N ASP A 571 15.35 -7.60 20.85
CA ASP A 571 16.71 -7.23 21.26
C ASP A 571 17.37 -6.17 20.36
N PHE A 572 16.58 -5.26 19.78
CA PHE A 572 17.08 -4.17 18.97
C PHE A 572 17.80 -3.13 19.84
N SER A 573 19.01 -2.70 19.43
CA SER A 573 19.74 -1.65 20.12
C SER A 573 20.21 -0.57 19.16
N TYR A 574 20.01 0.69 19.54
CA TYR A 574 20.58 1.82 18.82
C TYR A 574 22.13 1.76 18.74
N ASP A 575 22.81 0.99 19.59
CA ASP A 575 24.27 0.82 19.58
C ASP A 575 24.78 -0.23 18.59
N ASP A 576 23.91 -1.06 18.01
CA ASP A 576 24.30 -2.10 17.07
C ASP A 576 24.99 -1.52 15.81
N PRO A 577 25.99 -2.18 15.23
CA PRO A 577 26.51 -1.77 13.94
C PRO A 577 25.43 -1.94 12.85
N PRO A 578 25.46 -1.14 11.76
CA PRO A 578 24.44 -1.19 10.70
C PRO A 578 24.18 -2.58 10.11
N SER A 579 25.24 -3.39 9.97
CA SER A 579 25.14 -4.77 9.49
C SER A 579 24.37 -5.68 10.44
N GLU A 580 24.53 -5.48 11.75
CA GLU A 580 23.81 -6.24 12.78
C GLU A 580 22.35 -5.78 12.88
N MET A 581 22.08 -4.48 12.80
CA MET A 581 20.71 -3.96 12.70
C MET A 581 19.97 -4.59 11.51
N THR A 582 20.61 -4.61 10.34
CA THR A 582 20.03 -5.19 9.12
C THR A 582 19.78 -6.69 9.27
N ARG A 583 20.74 -7.43 9.86
CA ARG A 583 20.58 -8.85 10.16
C ARG A 583 19.36 -9.11 11.03
N LYS A 584 19.23 -8.39 12.15
CA LYS A 584 18.11 -8.55 13.07
C LYS A 584 16.76 -8.21 12.40
N ILE A 585 16.70 -7.15 11.59
CA ILE A 585 15.51 -6.77 10.81
C ILE A 585 15.09 -7.90 9.87
N VAL A 586 16.00 -8.37 9.01
CA VAL A 586 15.68 -9.41 8.01
C VAL A 586 15.26 -10.72 8.68
N GLN A 587 15.93 -11.11 9.77
CA GLN A 587 15.58 -12.31 10.52
C GLN A 587 14.23 -12.21 11.24
N THR A 588 13.78 -10.99 11.58
CA THR A 588 12.45 -10.76 12.20
C THR A 588 11.32 -11.16 11.25
N TYR A 589 11.47 -10.94 9.95
CA TYR A 589 10.39 -11.17 8.97
C TYR A 589 10.22 -12.62 8.54
N SER A 590 11.18 -13.51 8.79
CA SER A 590 11.18 -14.96 8.43
C SER A 590 10.99 -15.31 6.94
N ALA A 591 10.51 -14.37 6.13
CA ALA A 591 10.38 -14.45 4.69
C ALA A 591 10.66 -13.06 4.07
N VAL A 592 11.24 -13.04 2.88
CA VAL A 592 11.61 -11.81 2.17
C VAL A 592 11.14 -11.86 0.72
N PRO A 593 10.84 -10.72 0.09
CA PRO A 593 10.56 -10.69 -1.34
C PRO A 593 11.72 -11.26 -2.14
N ARG A 594 11.45 -12.13 -3.11
CA ARG A 594 12.46 -12.77 -3.96
C ARG A 594 13.38 -11.76 -4.66
N ARG A 595 12.85 -10.60 -5.02
CA ARG A 595 13.63 -9.51 -5.64
C ARG A 595 14.68 -8.90 -4.74
N LEU A 596 14.59 -9.10 -3.43
CA LEU A 596 15.65 -8.68 -2.51
C LEU A 596 16.99 -9.39 -2.81
N LEU A 597 16.96 -10.50 -3.54
CA LEU A 597 18.15 -11.21 -4.03
C LEU A 597 18.57 -10.76 -5.46
N LEU A 598 17.74 -9.97 -6.16
CA LEU A 598 17.97 -9.53 -7.55
C LEU A 598 18.55 -8.11 -7.58
N HIS A 599 19.78 -7.95 -7.10
CA HIS A 599 20.44 -6.64 -7.02
C HIS A 599 21.93 -6.67 -7.43
N GLY A 600 22.44 -5.50 -7.82
CA GLY A 600 23.86 -5.27 -8.14
C GLY A 600 24.70 -4.67 -7.01
N HIS A 601 24.09 -4.44 -5.83
CA HIS A 601 24.72 -3.83 -4.65
C HIS A 601 25.69 -4.78 -3.91
N VAL A 602 26.60 -4.19 -3.14
CA VAL A 602 27.46 -4.93 -2.19
C VAL A 602 26.60 -5.59 -1.11
N THR A 603 26.98 -6.79 -0.70
CA THR A 603 26.22 -7.64 0.22
C THR A 603 26.71 -7.48 1.68
N LEU A 604 25.88 -7.88 2.66
CA LEU A 604 26.23 -7.82 4.09
C LEU A 604 27.45 -8.68 4.44
N SER A 605 27.62 -9.78 3.73
CA SER A 605 28.75 -10.70 3.83
C SER A 605 29.13 -11.20 2.44
N ASP A 606 30.37 -11.62 2.27
CA ASP A 606 30.84 -12.23 1.02
C ASP A 606 30.38 -13.69 0.89
N TRP A 607 30.19 -14.38 2.02
CA TRP A 607 29.83 -15.80 2.10
C TRP A 607 28.97 -16.07 3.34
N GLY A 608 28.30 -17.22 3.37
CA GLY A 608 27.48 -17.61 4.52
C GLY A 608 26.08 -17.01 4.49
N GLY A 609 25.44 -17.06 5.66
CA GLY A 609 24.16 -16.44 5.92
C GLY A 609 24.11 -14.97 5.54
N LEU A 610 22.99 -14.55 4.94
CA LEU A 610 22.75 -13.18 4.47
C LEU A 610 23.75 -12.66 3.41
N SER A 611 24.57 -13.53 2.81
CA SER A 611 25.45 -13.15 1.68
C SER A 611 24.71 -12.70 0.44
N TRP A 612 23.41 -12.97 0.36
CA TRP A 612 22.49 -12.48 -0.67
C TRP A 612 21.84 -11.14 -0.31
N CYS A 613 21.93 -10.69 0.94
CA CYS A 613 21.25 -9.49 1.41
C CYS A 613 22.13 -8.25 1.12
N PRO A 614 21.57 -7.17 0.57
CA PRO A 614 22.30 -5.94 0.31
C PRO A 614 22.76 -5.29 1.63
N TYR A 615 23.96 -4.70 1.62
CA TYR A 615 24.54 -4.03 2.80
C TYR A 615 23.69 -2.86 3.27
N ASN A 616 23.20 -2.06 2.33
CA ASN A 616 22.25 -0.98 2.58
C ASN A 616 20.83 -1.45 2.23
N LEU A 617 20.14 -2.05 3.19
CA LEU A 617 18.79 -2.57 3.01
C LEU A 617 17.78 -1.50 2.56
N LEU A 618 17.95 -0.27 3.03
CA LEU A 618 17.03 0.85 2.78
C LEU A 618 17.37 1.67 1.52
N ASP A 619 18.18 1.08 0.62
CA ASP A 619 18.48 1.71 -0.65
C ASP A 619 17.22 1.79 -1.53
N SER A 620 17.12 2.90 -2.24
CA SER A 620 15.97 3.31 -3.02
C SER A 620 15.58 2.26 -4.06
N GLU A 621 16.54 1.62 -4.74
CA GLU A 621 16.21 0.64 -5.80
C GLU A 621 15.54 -0.63 -5.29
N LEU A 622 15.91 -1.09 -4.08
CA LEU A 622 15.35 -2.30 -3.46
C LEU A 622 13.94 -2.03 -2.93
N ALA A 623 13.71 -0.82 -2.42
CA ALA A 623 12.40 -0.34 -2.00
C ALA A 623 11.44 -0.03 -3.16
N MET A 624 11.93 -0.05 -4.40
CA MET A 624 11.16 0.20 -5.63
C MET A 624 10.65 -1.09 -6.28
N THR A 625 10.67 -2.18 -5.52
CA THR A 625 10.16 -3.49 -5.91
C THR A 625 8.65 -3.41 -6.20
N ARG A 626 8.16 -4.29 -7.08
CA ARG A 626 6.78 -4.22 -7.60
C ARG A 626 5.84 -4.78 -6.53
N ASP A 627 4.60 -4.28 -6.44
CA ASP A 627 3.60 -4.85 -5.52
C ASP A 627 3.31 -6.35 -5.79
N ARG A 628 3.71 -6.88 -6.96
CA ARG A 628 3.68 -8.34 -7.24
C ARG A 628 4.66 -9.17 -6.38
N ASP A 629 5.67 -8.55 -5.76
CA ASP A 629 6.77 -9.24 -5.10
C ASP A 629 6.42 -9.74 -3.68
N GLU A 630 5.33 -9.26 -3.08
CA GLU A 630 4.80 -9.79 -1.80
C GLU A 630 4.27 -11.23 -1.94
N GLN A 631 4.04 -11.71 -3.16
CA GLN A 631 3.57 -13.07 -3.45
C GLN A 631 4.72 -14.03 -3.78
N GLU A 632 5.90 -13.51 -4.14
CA GLU A 632 7.12 -14.31 -4.36
C GLU A 632 8.02 -14.21 -3.13
N LEU A 633 7.55 -14.72 -2.00
CA LEU A 633 8.34 -14.74 -0.78
C LEU A 633 9.32 -15.91 -0.78
N MET A 634 10.54 -15.61 -0.32
CA MET A 634 11.60 -16.56 -0.02
C MET A 634 11.66 -16.72 1.49
N GLU A 635 11.59 -17.94 2.00
CA GLU A 635 11.79 -18.18 3.43
C GLU A 635 13.25 -17.89 3.79
N VAL A 636 13.50 -17.37 5.00
CA VAL A 636 14.84 -17.18 5.54
C VAL A 636 15.03 -18.12 6.73
N ASP A 637 16.03 -18.99 6.65
CA ASP A 637 16.36 -19.89 7.76
C ASP A 637 17.06 -19.16 8.91
N ARG A 638 17.25 -19.86 10.03
CA ARG A 638 17.92 -19.32 11.23
C ARG A 638 19.37 -18.88 10.98
N ASN A 639 20.01 -19.47 9.97
CA ASN A 639 21.38 -19.14 9.59
C ASN A 639 21.41 -17.98 8.58
N GLY A 640 20.26 -17.47 8.13
CA GLY A 640 20.16 -16.36 7.18
C GLY A 640 20.26 -16.78 5.72
N ALA A 641 20.14 -18.07 5.38
CA ALA A 641 20.06 -18.50 3.99
C ALA A 641 18.62 -18.33 3.47
N ALA A 642 18.47 -17.97 2.19
CA ALA A 642 17.17 -17.78 1.54
C ALA A 642 16.74 -19.06 0.81
N LEU A 643 15.51 -19.51 1.04
CA LEU A 643 14.94 -20.75 0.52
C LEU A 643 13.78 -20.48 -0.42
N GLY A 644 13.75 -21.19 -1.55
CA GLY A 644 12.62 -21.14 -2.45
C GLY A 644 12.86 -21.84 -3.78
N ASN A 645 11.79 -21.91 -4.57
CA ASN A 645 11.73 -22.66 -5.81
C ASN A 645 12.13 -21.81 -7.03
N TRP A 646 13.12 -22.25 -7.80
CA TRP A 646 13.65 -21.50 -8.95
C TRP A 646 13.64 -22.32 -10.23
N SER A 647 13.30 -21.66 -11.34
CA SER A 647 13.73 -22.12 -12.67
C SER A 647 15.24 -21.98 -12.74
N TYR A 648 15.94 -22.98 -13.24
CA TYR A 648 17.39 -22.96 -13.30
C TYR A 648 17.93 -23.34 -14.68
N ARG A 649 19.18 -22.96 -14.95
CA ARG A 649 19.94 -23.38 -16.14
C ARG A 649 21.42 -23.51 -15.81
N GLN A 650 22.03 -24.62 -16.22
CA GLN A 650 23.48 -24.80 -16.15
C GLN A 650 24.19 -23.89 -17.15
N LEU A 651 25.40 -23.43 -16.83
CA LEU A 651 26.18 -22.61 -17.74
C LEU A 651 26.94 -23.48 -18.75
N SER A 652 27.20 -22.91 -19.93
CA SER A 652 28.13 -23.44 -20.92
C SER A 652 29.43 -22.63 -20.97
N PHE A 653 30.42 -23.10 -21.74
CA PHE A 653 31.67 -22.38 -21.91
C PHE A 653 31.47 -20.97 -22.51
N GLU A 654 30.49 -20.81 -23.41
CA GLU A 654 30.16 -19.54 -24.05
C GLU A 654 29.59 -18.50 -23.07
N ASP A 655 29.00 -18.95 -21.96
CA ASP A 655 28.38 -18.06 -20.97
C ASP A 655 29.37 -17.16 -20.24
N GLN A 656 30.66 -17.55 -20.19
CA GLN A 656 31.72 -16.74 -19.59
C GLN A 656 31.84 -15.35 -20.21
N VAL A 657 31.57 -15.25 -21.52
CA VAL A 657 31.64 -14.00 -22.29
C VAL A 657 30.25 -13.40 -22.49
N ARG A 658 29.23 -14.26 -22.58
CA ARG A 658 27.85 -13.85 -22.89
C ARG A 658 27.15 -13.17 -21.71
N LEU A 659 27.34 -13.69 -20.50
CA LEU A 659 26.69 -13.15 -19.30
C LEU A 659 27.40 -11.88 -18.86
N LEU A 660 26.65 -10.79 -18.76
CA LEU A 660 27.18 -9.50 -18.29
C LEU A 660 26.88 -9.36 -16.80
N PRO A 661 27.87 -9.03 -15.96
CA PRO A 661 27.62 -8.72 -14.55
C PRO A 661 26.58 -7.61 -14.39
N TYR A 662 25.58 -7.82 -13.53
CA TYR A 662 24.69 -6.78 -13.05
C TYR A 662 25.22 -6.29 -11.70
N SER A 663 25.99 -5.20 -11.73
CA SER A 663 26.72 -4.69 -10.56
C SER A 663 26.70 -3.16 -10.53
N PHE A 664 26.68 -2.61 -9.31
CA PHE A 664 26.83 -1.17 -9.05
C PHE A 664 28.16 -0.82 -8.40
N HIS A 665 29.00 -1.83 -8.14
CA HIS A 665 30.32 -1.67 -7.55
C HIS A 665 31.32 -2.65 -8.18
N ILE A 666 32.57 -2.22 -8.32
CA ILE A 666 33.64 -3.00 -8.98
C ILE A 666 33.96 -4.32 -8.26
N SER A 667 33.78 -4.38 -6.93
CA SER A 667 33.98 -5.63 -6.17
C SER A 667 32.94 -6.70 -6.53
N VAL A 668 31.70 -6.29 -6.80
CA VAL A 668 30.61 -7.21 -7.19
C VAL A 668 30.86 -7.71 -8.61
N ASP A 669 31.28 -6.82 -9.53
CA ASP A 669 31.69 -7.19 -10.89
C ASP A 669 32.83 -8.23 -10.86
N TYR A 670 33.89 -7.96 -10.07
CA TYR A 670 35.02 -8.88 -9.93
C TYR A 670 34.58 -10.25 -9.41
N ARG A 671 33.77 -10.31 -8.35
CA ARG A 671 33.26 -11.56 -7.76
C ARG A 671 32.46 -12.38 -8.77
N ILE A 672 31.61 -11.74 -9.58
CA ILE A 672 30.84 -12.39 -10.64
C ILE A 672 31.78 -12.96 -11.71
N ARG A 673 32.75 -12.18 -12.18
CA ARG A 673 33.70 -12.63 -13.22
C ARG A 673 34.57 -13.78 -12.73
N GLU A 674 35.01 -13.74 -11.47
CA GLU A 674 35.78 -14.82 -10.86
C GLU A 674 34.97 -16.12 -10.82
N ALA A 675 33.69 -16.06 -10.44
CA ALA A 675 32.81 -17.22 -10.45
C ALA A 675 32.58 -17.77 -11.88
N LEU A 676 32.43 -16.90 -12.87
CA LEU A 676 32.26 -17.30 -14.27
C LEU A 676 33.48 -18.07 -14.82
N LEU A 677 34.70 -17.81 -14.34
CA LEU A 677 35.87 -18.65 -14.68
C LEU A 677 35.69 -20.11 -14.25
N LYS A 678 34.87 -20.35 -13.22
CA LYS A 678 34.44 -21.67 -12.73
C LYS A 678 33.01 -21.99 -13.15
N TRP A 679 32.62 -21.67 -14.39
CA TRP A 679 31.25 -21.85 -14.91
C TRP A 679 30.65 -23.24 -14.67
N GLN A 680 31.47 -24.31 -14.63
CA GLN A 680 31.03 -25.69 -14.36
C GLN A 680 30.40 -25.87 -12.96
N HIS A 681 30.74 -25.00 -12.01
CA HIS A 681 30.21 -24.99 -10.65
C HIS A 681 29.01 -24.05 -10.50
N CYS A 682 28.69 -23.29 -11.55
CA CYS A 682 27.70 -22.24 -11.52
C CYS A 682 26.37 -22.69 -12.11
N VAL A 683 25.30 -22.09 -11.60
CA VAL A 683 23.94 -22.19 -12.13
C VAL A 683 23.33 -20.79 -12.17
N ILE A 684 22.55 -20.48 -13.20
CA ILE A 684 21.69 -19.29 -13.19
C ILE A 684 20.28 -19.65 -12.72
N LEU A 685 19.71 -18.81 -11.86
CA LEU A 685 18.35 -18.94 -11.33
C LEU A 685 17.48 -17.82 -11.89
N ARG A 686 16.27 -18.18 -12.33
CA ARG A 686 15.26 -17.30 -12.93
C ARG A 686 13.93 -17.44 -12.19
N SER A 687 13.16 -16.36 -12.11
CA SER A 687 11.80 -16.43 -11.56
C SER A 687 10.88 -17.23 -12.49
N ASN A 688 9.98 -18.03 -11.90
CA ASN A 688 9.07 -18.97 -12.55
C ASN A 688 7.84 -18.31 -13.23
N VAL A 689 7.73 -16.98 -13.24
CA VAL A 689 6.50 -16.33 -13.74
C VAL A 689 6.35 -16.59 -15.24
N ARG A 690 5.45 -17.53 -15.56
CA ARG A 690 5.02 -17.96 -16.90
C ARG A 690 4.52 -16.82 -17.81
N GLN A 691 4.50 -15.57 -17.36
CA GLN A 691 3.89 -14.43 -18.06
C GLN A 691 4.76 -13.19 -18.21
N ASN A 692 5.98 -13.13 -17.64
CA ASN A 692 6.90 -12.00 -17.88
C ASN A 692 8.09 -12.46 -18.71
N TYR A 693 7.94 -12.39 -20.03
CA TYR A 693 8.96 -12.69 -21.03
C TYR A 693 10.19 -11.73 -21.01
N ASP A 694 10.32 -10.85 -20.00
CA ASP A 694 11.23 -9.68 -20.01
C ASP A 694 12.22 -9.58 -18.82
N SER A 695 12.31 -10.54 -17.88
CA SER A 695 13.32 -10.44 -16.82
C SER A 695 14.72 -10.79 -17.34
N ILE A 696 15.46 -9.78 -17.77
CA ILE A 696 16.86 -9.89 -18.23
C ILE A 696 17.80 -10.26 -17.06
N ILE A 697 17.41 -9.97 -15.81
CA ILE A 697 18.25 -10.22 -14.62
C ILE A 697 18.00 -11.65 -14.11
N ALA A 698 19.09 -12.39 -13.88
CA ALA A 698 19.11 -13.70 -13.25
C ALA A 698 20.12 -13.73 -12.09
N ILE A 699 19.90 -14.60 -11.10
CA ILE A 699 20.85 -14.81 -10.01
C ILE A 699 21.91 -15.82 -10.48
N LEU A 700 23.18 -15.48 -10.30
CA LEU A 700 24.29 -16.42 -10.43
C LEU A 700 24.62 -17.00 -9.06
N VAL A 701 24.64 -18.33 -8.98
CA VAL A 701 25.00 -19.06 -7.76
C VAL A 701 26.06 -20.11 -8.05
N MET A 702 26.87 -20.44 -7.04
CA MET A 702 27.77 -21.60 -7.09
C MET A 702 27.22 -22.71 -6.21
N VAL A 703 27.08 -23.90 -6.78
CA VAL A 703 26.45 -25.04 -6.10
C VAL A 703 27.45 -25.70 -5.14
N THR A 704 27.02 -26.08 -3.94
CA THR A 704 27.88 -26.69 -2.93
C THR A 704 27.47 -28.10 -2.53
N GLY A 705 26.24 -28.52 -2.82
CA GLY A 705 25.73 -29.85 -2.48
C GLY A 705 24.22 -29.86 -2.25
N THR A 706 23.73 -30.86 -1.52
CA THR A 706 22.31 -30.97 -1.12
C THR A 706 22.20 -31.05 0.40
N THR A 707 21.15 -30.43 0.94
CA THR A 707 20.87 -30.46 2.38
C THR A 707 19.41 -30.81 2.63
N LYS A 708 19.17 -31.65 3.63
CA LYS A 708 17.83 -31.99 4.13
C LYS A 708 17.44 -30.99 5.22
N ILE A 709 16.31 -30.31 5.02
CA ILE A 709 15.81 -29.29 5.96
C ILE A 709 14.48 -29.78 6.53
N PRO A 710 14.35 -29.92 7.86
CA PRO A 710 13.07 -30.26 8.50
C PRO A 710 12.03 -29.17 8.26
N SER A 711 10.77 -29.57 8.03
CA SER A 711 9.66 -28.63 7.99
C SER A 711 9.47 -27.96 9.35
N LYS A 712 9.11 -26.67 9.34
CA LYS A 712 8.76 -25.92 10.55
C LYS A 712 7.45 -26.41 11.18
N GLU A 713 6.53 -26.94 10.37
CA GLU A 713 5.19 -27.34 10.80
C GLU A 713 5.14 -28.78 11.33
N ASP A 714 5.91 -29.68 10.71
CA ASP A 714 6.05 -31.07 11.16
C ASP A 714 7.51 -31.54 11.01
N PRO A 715 8.26 -31.70 12.10
CA PRO A 715 9.64 -32.18 12.09
C PRO A 715 9.84 -33.56 11.45
N ALA A 716 8.76 -34.35 11.30
CA ALA A 716 8.80 -35.65 10.62
C ALA A 716 8.88 -35.50 9.09
N TYR A 717 8.41 -34.37 8.54
CA TYR A 717 8.56 -34.04 7.13
C TYR A 717 9.80 -33.19 6.92
N ALA A 718 10.56 -33.50 5.88
CA ALA A 718 11.78 -32.77 5.54
C ALA A 718 11.95 -32.71 4.04
N SER A 719 12.28 -31.53 3.55
CA SER A 719 12.48 -31.23 2.14
C SER A 719 13.97 -31.11 1.83
N TYR A 720 14.39 -31.71 0.72
CA TYR A 720 15.75 -31.56 0.21
C TYR A 720 15.87 -30.26 -0.58
N HIS A 721 16.98 -29.57 -0.37
CA HIS A 721 17.32 -28.33 -1.06
C HIS A 721 18.71 -28.44 -1.67
N ILE A 722 18.92 -27.75 -2.79
CA ILE A 722 20.25 -27.57 -3.37
C ILE A 722 20.93 -26.40 -2.66
N ASP A 723 22.01 -26.66 -1.94
CA ASP A 723 22.79 -25.64 -1.24
C ASP A 723 23.66 -24.88 -2.24
N CYS A 724 23.67 -23.56 -2.12
CA CYS A 724 24.40 -22.67 -3.01
C CYS A 724 25.01 -21.46 -2.29
N HIS A 725 26.18 -21.06 -2.75
CA HIS A 725 26.74 -19.74 -2.47
C HIS A 725 26.14 -18.68 -3.38
N TYR A 726 25.76 -17.54 -2.80
CA TYR A 726 25.36 -16.37 -3.57
C TYR A 726 26.59 -15.72 -4.20
N VAL A 727 26.56 -15.49 -5.52
CA VAL A 727 27.64 -14.77 -6.21
C VAL A 727 27.20 -13.35 -6.53
N GLY A 728 26.02 -13.18 -7.12
CA GLY A 728 25.52 -11.90 -7.60
C GLY A 728 24.49 -12.08 -8.69
N CYS A 729 24.22 -11.02 -9.43
CA CYS A 729 23.26 -11.03 -10.53
C CYS A 729 23.94 -10.83 -11.88
N VAL A 730 23.36 -11.40 -12.94
CA VAL A 730 23.82 -11.29 -14.32
C VAL A 730 22.69 -10.91 -15.26
N LEU A 731 23.03 -10.21 -16.35
CA LEU A 731 22.12 -9.91 -17.44
C LEU A 731 22.22 -10.99 -18.52
N ASP A 732 21.08 -11.60 -18.84
CA ASP A 732 20.93 -12.66 -19.83
C ASP A 732 20.01 -12.19 -20.98
N LYS A 733 20.61 -11.57 -21.99
CA LYS A 733 19.90 -10.81 -23.04
C LYS A 733 19.28 -11.67 -24.17
N ILE A 734 19.57 -12.97 -24.24
CA ILE A 734 19.13 -13.83 -25.36
C ILE A 734 18.58 -15.13 -24.79
N ARG A 735 17.25 -15.27 -24.80
CA ARG A 735 16.60 -16.57 -24.60
C ARG A 735 16.72 -17.34 -25.91
N MET A 736 17.46 -18.44 -25.93
CA MET A 736 17.43 -19.35 -27.06
C MET A 736 15.99 -19.91 -27.18
N PRO A 737 15.33 -19.86 -28.36
CA PRO A 737 13.97 -20.36 -28.55
C PRO A 737 13.77 -21.84 -28.17
N ASN A 738 14.87 -22.60 -28.06
CA ASN A 738 14.90 -24.04 -27.77
C ASN A 738 15.50 -24.39 -26.39
N GLU A 739 15.79 -23.42 -25.52
CA GLU A 739 16.15 -23.74 -24.13
C GLU A 739 14.88 -24.15 -23.38
N SER A 740 14.65 -25.46 -23.25
CA SER A 740 13.64 -26.00 -22.33
C SER A 740 13.96 -25.47 -20.93
N ILE A 741 13.13 -24.56 -20.43
CA ILE A 741 13.17 -24.13 -19.03
C ILE A 741 13.07 -25.42 -18.20
N SER A 742 14.11 -25.72 -17.42
CA SER A 742 14.10 -26.89 -16.54
C SER A 742 13.01 -26.74 -15.48
N ASP A 743 12.55 -27.87 -14.94
CA ASP A 743 11.59 -27.92 -13.84
C ASP A 743 12.06 -27.05 -12.67
N SER A 744 11.11 -26.46 -11.96
CA SER A 744 11.39 -25.63 -10.80
C SER A 744 11.93 -26.47 -9.65
N LEU A 745 13.15 -26.17 -9.16
CA LEU A 745 13.76 -26.90 -8.03
C LEU A 745 13.93 -26.02 -6.78
N PRO A 746 13.94 -26.61 -5.57
CA PRO A 746 14.18 -25.89 -4.33
C PRO A 746 15.67 -25.59 -4.12
N PHE A 747 16.03 -24.31 -4.05
CA PHE A 747 17.39 -23.85 -3.76
C PHE A 747 17.46 -23.19 -2.38
N ARG A 748 18.59 -23.37 -1.69
CA ARG A 748 18.96 -22.68 -0.46
C ARG A 748 20.21 -21.84 -0.72
N ILE A 749 20.03 -20.52 -0.76
CA ILE A 749 21.02 -19.54 -1.23
C ILE A 749 21.67 -18.83 -0.03
N GLY A 750 23.00 -18.77 -0.02
CA GLY A 750 23.79 -18.21 1.09
C GLY A 750 24.07 -19.23 2.19
N CYS A 751 24.49 -20.44 1.79
CA CYS A 751 24.89 -21.50 2.72
C CYS A 751 26.27 -21.23 3.38
N GLU A 752 26.64 -22.05 4.35
CA GLU A 752 27.84 -21.93 5.18
C GLU A 752 29.13 -21.70 4.37
N ALA A 753 29.92 -20.70 4.77
CA ALA A 753 31.12 -20.25 4.06
C ALA A 753 32.18 -21.36 3.87
N ASP A 754 32.19 -22.36 4.76
CA ASP A 754 33.21 -23.41 4.77
C ASP A 754 32.92 -24.55 3.78
N LYS A 755 31.74 -24.57 3.15
CA LYS A 755 31.39 -25.61 2.17
C LYS A 755 32.00 -25.28 0.79
N PRO A 756 32.88 -26.12 0.22
CA PRO A 756 33.44 -25.86 -1.11
C PRO A 756 32.38 -26.03 -2.21
N SER A 757 32.52 -25.25 -3.29
CA SER A 757 31.68 -25.42 -4.49
C SER A 757 32.00 -26.72 -5.21
N GLN A 758 30.98 -27.39 -5.76
CA GLN A 758 31.08 -28.65 -6.52
C GLN A 758 30.58 -28.46 -7.96
N PRO A 759 30.95 -29.34 -8.91
CA PRO A 759 30.38 -29.31 -10.26
C PRO A 759 28.86 -29.39 -10.23
N ALA A 760 28.20 -28.47 -10.94
CA ALA A 760 26.75 -28.34 -10.87
C ALA A 760 26.01 -29.57 -11.42
N ASP A 761 26.59 -30.29 -12.39
CA ASP A 761 26.00 -31.49 -12.97
C ASP A 761 25.99 -32.67 -12.00
N GLU A 762 27.04 -32.83 -11.21
CA GLU A 762 27.13 -33.86 -10.17
C GLU A 762 26.08 -33.64 -9.08
N VAL A 763 25.98 -32.41 -8.56
CA VAL A 763 25.01 -32.09 -7.49
C VAL A 763 23.57 -32.20 -7.98
N LEU A 764 23.28 -31.74 -9.21
CA LEU A 764 21.94 -31.86 -9.77
C LEU A 764 21.54 -33.33 -9.99
N ARG A 765 22.44 -34.18 -10.49
CA ARG A 765 22.19 -35.63 -10.59
C ARG A 765 21.90 -36.24 -9.22
N GLN A 766 22.72 -35.93 -8.22
CA GLN A 766 22.53 -36.40 -6.86
C GLN A 766 21.16 -35.99 -6.30
N PHE A 767 20.73 -34.75 -6.55
CA PHE A 767 19.43 -34.25 -6.12
C PHE A 767 18.26 -35.00 -6.77
N TYR A 768 18.32 -35.24 -8.08
CA TYR A 768 17.29 -36.03 -8.78
C TYR A 768 17.26 -37.49 -8.31
N ASP A 769 18.41 -38.08 -7.99
CA ASP A 769 18.47 -39.44 -7.43
C ASP A 769 17.80 -39.49 -6.06
N ILE A 770 18.01 -38.48 -5.20
CA ILE A 770 17.36 -38.37 -3.88
C ILE A 770 15.83 -38.23 -4.00
N ILE A 771 15.32 -37.45 -4.97
CA ILE A 771 13.87 -37.26 -5.13
C ILE A 771 13.20 -38.49 -5.74
N ARG A 772 13.93 -39.29 -6.52
CA ARG A 772 13.39 -40.53 -7.13
C ARG A 772 13.28 -41.69 -6.13
N THR A 773 14.08 -41.68 -5.07
CA THR A 773 14.06 -42.66 -3.97
C THR A 773 13.12 -42.25 -2.86
#